data_AF-A0A915M201-F1
#
_entry.id   AF-A0A915M201-F1
#
_cell.length_a   1.000
_cell.length_b   1.000
_cell.length_c   1.000
_cell.angle_alpha   90.00
_cell.angle_beta   90.00
_cell.angle_gamma   90.00
#
_symmetry.space_group_name_H-M   'P 1'
#
loop_
_entity.id
_entity.type
_entity.pdbx_description
1 polymer ?
#
loop_
_entity_poly.entity_id
_entity_poly.type
_entity_poly.pdbx_seq_one_letter_code
_entity_poly.pdbx_strand_id
1 'polypeptide(L)'
;MCFFINDYKTHIFLGSWDTRRALRLEKDDENHWTGITNLSVDTVKFRYFIGNYLQSDATKDPVLRCVMPPVEASKSGVCRANLRDVFGYNSGSEQISDSFVLGDDVHHIALTVSGAALKFYKKKHEQQNYRVKIVPFDLRNKFDMTNLDDDEELNAEDETPLPSLPSHSCTEIAALTQACPKFKAQQEFGELFQNSIDYHTFRTYSVAVEFLSFRIEVYSNQNNDLIAQGYALPSSLHDTYGKTSVPLLTKRGVPTGKIYFSYLFIRPIRLPHPRPIMHNCYAKYWKKRVTLESNNVDQAVNGTSTQKYSSHHVTGEHDEAEEHRPFPTLLEALKNVSHDVGFNIEIKYPQLIVSGENEVEGGYIERNEFLDIILSEILNNADNNRHIVFSSFDADMCKMISEKQKKYPVLFLCLGKQTRYPDYEDERTRSSLTAVKFTYSCGLMGVNFHSEDLLLDPTPVSKAKELGLISFVWGDELVERKYLDYFKYKVGVEGIIYDRIGEGESRKNVFTLEKAMRAQLFSSKKSSFGKKSSSPPRCFSHNQLNSQAISSFGPGNRTRGMSASVWSNEFVDQNFGRSSIDGSPAISWFSNVEMGPPDAILGVTEAYKKDTNPNKVNLGAGTYRDDQGKPFVLPSVREAEAQIIAAKLDKEYAGIAGIPDFTSKAIQLALGDNSSVLKEKRNATVQSVSGTGALRTGSEFLSKWFSSSKVVYQPTPTWGNHLPVFKFAGMEIKRYRYYDPKTCGFDENGCLEDILAIPKGSVILLHACAHNPTGVDPNPEQWIKISEACKQRQLFCFFDMAYQGFASGDVNRDAHAVRYFVESGHNICLAQSFAKNMGLYGERVGTFSIICENEEEASRVLSQLKIIVRPMISNPPIHGARIAAKILGDPVLRAQWLVDVKGMANRIITMRDQLKELLIRAGSQRNWDHIVNQIGMFCYTGISPEQVDRLTKEFSIYLTRDGRISVAGISSKNIEYLANALHQVTK
;
A
#
# COMPACT_ATOMS: atom_id res chain seq x y z
N MET A 1 -39.10 -11.83 16.90
CA MET A 1 -38.13 -11.97 18.01
C MET A 1 -37.57 -13.38 18.01
N CYS A 2 -36.27 -13.52 18.32
CA CYS A 2 -35.62 -14.82 18.46
C CYS A 2 -34.68 -14.91 19.68
N PHE A 3 -34.28 -16.13 20.05
CA PHE A 3 -33.63 -16.47 21.32
C PHE A 3 -32.61 -17.62 21.15
N PHE A 4 -31.54 -17.64 21.96
CA PHE A 4 -30.45 -18.62 21.85
C PHE A 4 -29.96 -19.11 23.22
N ILE A 5 -29.74 -20.42 23.38
CA ILE A 5 -29.05 -21.00 24.55
C ILE A 5 -27.70 -21.56 24.10
N ASN A 6 -26.62 -21.14 24.74
CA ASN A 6 -25.29 -21.70 24.51
C ASN A 6 -24.96 -22.69 25.65
N ASP A 7 -25.34 -23.96 25.47
CA ASP A 7 -25.11 -25.02 26.46
C ASP A 7 -23.64 -25.48 26.46
N TYR A 8 -23.05 -25.49 27.65
CA TYR A 8 -21.66 -25.85 27.92
C TYR A 8 -21.33 -27.33 27.63
N LYS A 9 -22.32 -28.20 27.42
CA LYS A 9 -22.14 -29.63 27.14
C LYS A 9 -22.29 -30.04 25.68
N THR A 10 -23.09 -29.34 24.88
CA THR A 10 -23.43 -29.74 23.50
C THR A 10 -22.67 -28.98 22.41
N HIS A 11 -22.14 -27.79 22.69
CA HIS A 11 -21.34 -27.03 21.73
C HIS A 11 -19.83 -27.11 22.03
N ILE A 12 -19.07 -27.67 21.08
CA ILE A 12 -17.62 -27.89 21.18
C ILE A 12 -16.83 -26.57 21.31
N PHE A 13 -17.37 -25.47 20.79
CA PHE A 13 -16.73 -24.16 20.77
C PHE A 13 -17.59 -23.07 21.41
N LEU A 14 -17.16 -22.61 22.59
CA LEU A 14 -17.72 -21.43 23.23
C LEU A 14 -17.55 -20.20 22.32
N GLY A 15 -18.65 -19.46 22.14
CA GLY A 15 -18.67 -18.24 21.32
C GLY A 15 -18.85 -18.47 19.81
N SER A 16 -19.15 -19.69 19.37
CA SER A 16 -19.54 -19.98 17.99
C SER A 16 -21.07 -19.91 17.83
N TRP A 17 -21.59 -18.69 17.68
CA TRP A 17 -23.01 -18.41 17.44
C TRP A 17 -23.42 -18.76 16.00
N ASP A 18 -24.66 -19.21 15.80
CA ASP A 18 -25.26 -19.42 14.47
C ASP A 18 -26.66 -18.81 14.47
N THR A 19 -26.82 -17.64 13.83
CA THR A 19 -28.09 -16.89 13.79
C THR A 19 -29.23 -17.68 13.14
N ARG A 20 -28.91 -18.69 12.33
CA ARG A 20 -29.91 -19.55 11.65
C ARG A 20 -30.54 -20.59 12.58
N ARG A 21 -30.05 -20.73 13.82
CA ARG A 21 -30.56 -21.66 14.85
C ARG A 21 -31.45 -20.98 15.91
N ALA A 22 -31.99 -19.82 15.59
CA ALA A 22 -32.70 -18.98 16.55
C ALA A 22 -34.08 -19.57 16.93
N LEU A 23 -34.36 -19.67 18.23
CA LEU A 23 -35.69 -20.02 18.74
C LEU A 23 -36.63 -18.84 18.49
N ARG A 24 -37.68 -19.04 17.68
CA ARG A 24 -38.76 -18.05 17.50
C ARG A 24 -39.48 -17.81 18.83
N LEU A 25 -39.71 -16.54 19.17
CA LEU A 25 -40.59 -16.15 20.27
C LEU A 25 -41.98 -15.82 19.75
N GLU A 26 -42.99 -16.19 20.54
CA GLU A 26 -44.40 -15.85 20.37
C GLU A 26 -44.78 -14.74 21.35
N LYS A 27 -45.88 -14.04 21.10
CA LYS A 27 -46.32 -12.89 21.91
C LYS A 27 -47.61 -13.26 22.65
N ASP A 28 -47.68 -12.97 23.95
CA ASP A 28 -48.90 -13.13 24.73
C ASP A 28 -49.83 -11.91 24.67
N ASP A 29 -51.05 -12.07 25.19
CA ASP A 29 -52.09 -11.04 25.22
C ASP A 29 -51.70 -9.83 26.11
N GLU A 30 -50.71 -9.98 26.99
CA GLU A 30 -50.14 -8.91 27.83
C GLU A 30 -48.90 -8.23 27.19
N ASN A 31 -48.67 -8.49 25.89
CA ASN A 31 -47.54 -8.01 25.08
C ASN A 31 -46.14 -8.57 25.41
N HIS A 32 -46.00 -9.53 26.32
CA HIS A 32 -44.70 -10.17 26.57
C HIS A 32 -44.33 -11.12 25.44
N TRP A 33 -43.02 -11.32 25.22
CA TRP A 33 -42.51 -12.28 24.25
C TRP A 33 -41.95 -13.51 24.98
N THR A 34 -42.52 -14.68 24.69
CA THR A 34 -42.19 -15.96 25.33
C THR A 34 -41.75 -17.00 24.30
N GLY A 35 -41.06 -18.04 24.74
CA GLY A 35 -40.62 -19.11 23.86
C GLY A 35 -40.00 -20.27 24.63
N ILE A 36 -40.32 -21.49 24.21
CA ILE A 36 -39.96 -22.72 24.92
C ILE A 36 -39.01 -23.53 24.06
N THR A 37 -37.90 -24.01 24.64
CA THR A 37 -36.96 -24.92 23.97
C THR A 37 -36.64 -26.11 24.85
N ASN A 38 -36.64 -27.30 24.25
CA ASN A 38 -36.42 -28.56 24.94
C ASN A 38 -34.92 -28.89 24.96
N LEU A 39 -34.31 -28.78 26.14
CA LEU A 39 -32.91 -29.15 26.36
C LEU A 39 -32.80 -30.62 26.79
N SER A 40 -31.80 -31.32 26.27
CA SER A 40 -31.54 -32.75 26.51
C SER A 40 -30.85 -33.05 27.86
N VAL A 41 -30.93 -32.13 28.83
CA VAL A 41 -30.23 -32.20 30.13
C VAL A 41 -31.17 -31.90 31.31
N ASP A 42 -30.97 -32.58 32.44
CA ASP A 42 -31.80 -32.41 33.65
C ASP A 42 -31.47 -31.14 34.46
N THR A 43 -30.37 -30.47 34.14
CA THR A 43 -29.96 -29.20 34.75
C THR A 43 -29.20 -28.38 33.71
N VAL A 44 -29.67 -27.16 33.49
CA VAL A 44 -29.07 -26.17 32.61
C VAL A 44 -28.13 -25.30 33.44
N LYS A 45 -26.91 -25.06 32.95
CA LYS A 45 -25.96 -24.12 33.57
C LYS A 45 -25.44 -23.19 32.50
N PHE A 46 -25.86 -21.92 32.52
CA PHE A 46 -25.38 -20.90 31.59
C PHE A 46 -24.68 -19.76 32.33
N ARG A 47 -23.56 -19.31 31.76
CA ARG A 47 -22.65 -18.31 32.36
C ARG A 47 -23.20 -16.88 32.29
N TYR A 48 -24.08 -16.65 31.32
CA TYR A 48 -24.88 -15.47 31.06
C TYR A 48 -25.81 -15.86 29.90
N PHE A 49 -26.86 -15.10 29.67
CA PHE A 49 -27.72 -15.25 28.50
C PHE A 49 -27.77 -13.92 27.73
N ILE A 50 -27.84 -13.97 26.40
CA ILE A 50 -28.01 -12.77 25.56
C ILE A 50 -29.21 -12.95 24.63
N GLY A 51 -30.25 -12.16 24.86
CA GLY A 51 -31.36 -12.02 23.92
C GLY A 51 -30.96 -11.02 22.83
N ASN A 52 -30.90 -11.50 21.59
CA ASN A 52 -30.69 -10.69 20.38
C ASN A 52 -31.99 -10.76 19.55
N TYR A 53 -32.77 -9.70 19.60
CA TYR A 53 -34.18 -9.73 19.19
C TYR A 53 -34.41 -9.49 17.69
N LEU A 54 -34.15 -10.50 16.86
CA LEU A 54 -34.38 -10.45 15.41
C LEU A 54 -35.88 -10.46 15.04
N GLN A 55 -36.27 -9.73 13.98
CA GLN A 55 -37.51 -9.95 13.24
C GLN A 55 -37.20 -10.55 11.87
N SER A 56 -37.97 -11.56 11.48
CA SER A 56 -37.83 -12.25 10.21
C SER A 56 -38.72 -11.62 9.13
N ASP A 57 -38.17 -10.62 8.43
CA ASP A 57 -38.57 -10.23 7.08
C ASP A 57 -37.27 -10.08 6.25
N ALA A 58 -37.35 -10.07 4.92
CA ALA A 58 -36.20 -10.45 4.09
C ALA A 58 -35.00 -9.47 4.15
N THR A 59 -33.88 -9.96 4.72
CA THR A 59 -32.50 -9.42 4.71
C THR A 59 -32.15 -8.24 5.65
N LYS A 60 -31.07 -8.44 6.41
CA LYS A 60 -30.38 -7.55 7.39
C LYS A 60 -31.05 -7.35 8.77
N ASP A 61 -30.25 -7.56 9.83
CA ASP A 61 -30.70 -7.82 11.21
C ASP A 61 -30.71 -6.58 12.15
N PRO A 62 -31.86 -6.15 12.69
CA PRO A 62 -31.90 -5.22 13.83
C PRO A 62 -31.59 -5.95 15.15
N VAL A 63 -30.66 -5.42 15.96
CA VAL A 63 -30.20 -6.06 17.21
C VAL A 63 -30.46 -5.18 18.43
N LEU A 64 -31.51 -5.48 19.17
CA LEU A 64 -31.64 -5.05 20.58
C LEU A 64 -31.14 -6.16 21.50
N ARG A 65 -30.26 -5.80 22.44
CA ARG A 65 -29.43 -6.73 23.23
C ARG A 65 -29.77 -6.65 24.72
N CYS A 66 -30.26 -7.75 25.29
CA CYS A 66 -30.42 -7.90 26.75
C CYS A 66 -29.44 -8.96 27.28
N VAL A 67 -28.60 -8.61 28.27
CA VAL A 67 -27.65 -9.54 28.91
C VAL A 67 -28.15 -9.91 30.31
N MET A 68 -28.55 -11.17 30.50
CA MET A 68 -28.95 -11.70 31.80
C MET A 68 -27.77 -12.36 32.54
N PRO A 69 -27.72 -12.31 33.89
CA PRO A 69 -26.65 -12.89 34.71
C PRO A 69 -26.59 -14.43 34.62
N PRO A 70 -25.50 -15.06 35.10
CA PRO A 70 -25.39 -16.51 35.24
C PRO A 70 -26.51 -17.10 36.10
N VAL A 71 -27.07 -18.21 35.61
CA VAL A 71 -28.11 -18.98 36.30
C VAL A 71 -27.85 -20.49 36.18
N GLU A 72 -28.03 -21.19 37.29
CA GLU A 72 -28.23 -22.64 37.33
C GLU A 72 -29.75 -22.92 37.46
N ALA A 73 -30.31 -23.70 36.53
CA ALA A 73 -31.74 -24.03 36.48
C ALA A 73 -31.94 -25.55 36.36
N SER A 74 -32.76 -26.13 37.24
CA SER A 74 -33.07 -27.57 37.27
C SER A 74 -34.46 -27.87 36.70
N LYS A 75 -34.70 -29.12 36.26
CA LYS A 75 -36.07 -29.59 35.92
C LYS A 75 -37.08 -29.49 37.06
N SER A 76 -36.63 -29.32 38.31
CA SER A 76 -37.46 -29.05 39.49
C SER A 76 -37.74 -27.56 39.73
N GLY A 77 -37.46 -26.66 38.78
CA GLY A 77 -37.76 -25.23 38.88
C GLY A 77 -36.83 -24.42 39.79
N VAL A 78 -35.84 -25.05 40.43
CA VAL A 78 -34.85 -24.34 41.27
C VAL A 78 -33.94 -23.52 40.37
N CYS A 79 -34.08 -22.20 40.45
CA CYS A 79 -33.30 -21.18 39.75
C CYS A 79 -32.34 -20.50 40.74
N ARG A 80 -31.03 -20.55 40.47
CA ARG A 80 -29.99 -19.93 41.32
C ARG A 80 -29.26 -18.84 40.54
N ALA A 81 -29.46 -17.59 40.95
CA ALA A 81 -28.71 -16.44 40.47
C ALA A 81 -27.37 -16.27 41.22
N ASN A 82 -26.51 -15.38 40.72
CA ASN A 82 -25.29 -14.88 41.37
C ASN A 82 -24.17 -15.92 41.61
N LEU A 83 -23.90 -16.79 40.63
CA LEU A 83 -22.53 -17.29 40.48
C LEU A 83 -21.63 -16.12 40.06
N ARG A 84 -20.54 -15.87 40.81
CA ARG A 84 -19.47 -14.98 40.33
C ARG A 84 -18.70 -15.70 39.22
N ASP A 85 -19.03 -15.39 37.97
CA ASP A 85 -18.29 -15.89 36.82
C ASP A 85 -17.42 -14.79 36.18
N VAL A 86 -16.31 -15.23 35.57
CA VAL A 86 -15.30 -14.41 34.91
C VAL A 86 -15.29 -14.78 33.43
N PHE A 87 -15.65 -13.83 32.59
CA PHE A 87 -15.86 -14.06 31.16
C PHE A 87 -14.57 -13.95 30.32
N GLY A 88 -13.53 -14.65 30.77
CA GLY A 88 -12.27 -14.79 30.06
C GLY A 88 -11.31 -13.61 30.20
N TYR A 89 -10.23 -13.69 29.43
CA TYR A 89 -9.12 -12.74 29.43
C TYR A 89 -9.20 -11.89 28.15
N ASN A 90 -9.42 -10.59 28.29
CA ASN A 90 -9.17 -9.62 27.22
C ASN A 90 -8.16 -8.60 27.75
N SER A 91 -7.11 -8.33 26.96
CA SER A 91 -6.11 -7.31 27.26
C SER A 91 -5.53 -7.40 28.67
N GLY A 92 -5.13 -8.62 29.07
CA GLY A 92 -4.53 -8.91 30.38
C GLY A 92 -5.51 -8.92 31.57
N SER A 93 -6.79 -8.63 31.36
CA SER A 93 -7.80 -8.49 32.42
C SER A 93 -8.92 -9.52 32.33
N GLU A 94 -9.38 -9.96 33.51
CA GLU A 94 -10.60 -10.76 33.69
C GLU A 94 -11.83 -9.84 33.56
N GLN A 95 -12.55 -9.92 32.43
CA GLN A 95 -13.62 -8.95 32.11
C GLN A 95 -14.80 -9.53 31.35
N ILE A 96 -16.00 -9.01 31.60
CA ILE A 96 -17.21 -9.29 30.80
C ILE A 96 -17.27 -8.28 29.65
N SER A 97 -16.73 -8.66 28.49
CA SER A 97 -16.72 -7.82 27.29
C SER A 97 -17.84 -8.21 26.31
N ASP A 98 -18.50 -7.19 25.78
CA ASP A 98 -19.64 -7.26 24.87
C ASP A 98 -19.25 -7.60 23.42
N SER A 99 -18.03 -7.25 22.98
CA SER A 99 -17.58 -7.35 21.59
C SER A 99 -17.46 -8.78 21.02
N PHE A 100 -17.24 -9.81 21.86
CA PHE A 100 -17.09 -11.22 21.42
C PHE A 100 -18.33 -11.85 20.76
N VAL A 101 -19.44 -11.09 20.68
CA VAL A 101 -20.78 -11.57 20.31
C VAL A 101 -21.26 -10.93 19.00
N LEU A 102 -20.47 -10.07 18.38
CA LEU A 102 -20.87 -9.29 17.21
C LEU A 102 -20.72 -10.11 15.91
N GLY A 103 -21.72 -9.97 15.03
CA GLY A 103 -21.81 -10.68 13.75
C GLY A 103 -20.90 -10.08 12.67
N ASP A 104 -20.73 -10.81 11.57
CA ASP A 104 -19.83 -10.39 10.45
C ASP A 104 -20.36 -9.20 9.65
N ASP A 105 -21.63 -8.84 9.87
CA ASP A 105 -22.30 -7.68 9.29
C ASP A 105 -22.46 -6.51 10.29
N VAL A 106 -21.97 -6.64 11.53
CA VAL A 106 -22.15 -5.59 12.57
C VAL A 106 -20.98 -4.61 12.57
N HIS A 107 -21.25 -3.39 12.14
CA HIS A 107 -20.29 -2.28 12.18
C HIS A 107 -20.31 -1.59 13.56
N HIS A 108 -19.14 -1.18 14.04
CA HIS A 108 -19.02 -0.29 15.21
C HIS A 108 -18.87 1.14 14.68
N ILE A 109 -19.60 2.09 15.25
CA ILE A 109 -19.51 3.50 14.88
C ILE A 109 -19.19 4.32 16.12
N ALA A 110 -18.18 5.18 16.03
CA ALA A 110 -17.82 6.14 17.07
C ALA A 110 -17.86 7.57 16.54
N LEU A 111 -18.47 8.48 17.30
CA LEU A 111 -18.44 9.91 17.04
C LEU A 111 -17.75 10.58 18.24
N THR A 112 -16.82 11.51 18.01
CA THR A 112 -16.10 12.20 19.08
C THR A 112 -16.28 13.70 18.97
N VAL A 113 -16.75 14.31 20.05
CA VAL A 113 -16.95 15.75 20.24
C VAL A 113 -15.93 16.20 21.27
N SER A 114 -14.99 17.07 20.90
CA SER A 114 -13.87 17.48 21.75
C SER A 114 -13.37 18.89 21.42
N GLY A 115 -12.72 19.54 22.38
CA GLY A 115 -12.21 20.90 22.20
C GLY A 115 -13.32 21.91 21.93
N ALA A 116 -13.04 22.94 21.13
CA ALA A 116 -13.99 24.02 20.78
C ALA A 116 -15.06 23.57 19.75
N ALA A 117 -15.72 22.45 20.01
CA ALA A 117 -16.65 21.78 19.12
C ALA A 117 -17.96 22.54 18.89
N LEU A 118 -18.50 23.22 19.91
CA LEU A 118 -19.72 24.02 19.79
C LEU A 118 -19.36 25.47 19.44
N LYS A 119 -19.92 26.00 18.34
CA LYS A 119 -19.74 27.40 17.93
C LYS A 119 -21.09 28.03 17.62
N PHE A 120 -21.56 28.94 18.48
CA PHE A 120 -22.83 29.65 18.33
C PHE A 120 -22.64 31.05 17.76
N TYR A 121 -23.58 31.52 16.93
CA TYR A 121 -23.52 32.86 16.31
C TYR A 121 -23.92 34.00 17.27
N LYS A 122 -24.41 33.70 18.47
CA LYS A 122 -24.88 34.69 19.46
C LYS A 122 -24.12 34.52 20.78
N LYS A 123 -23.38 35.56 21.17
CA LYS A 123 -22.48 35.55 22.35
C LYS A 123 -23.09 35.04 23.65
N LYS A 124 -24.40 35.21 23.86
CA LYS A 124 -25.12 34.67 25.03
C LYS A 124 -25.02 33.14 25.18
N HIS A 125 -24.68 32.42 24.11
CA HIS A 125 -24.49 30.96 24.09
C HIS A 125 -23.00 30.56 24.11
N GLU A 126 -22.05 31.49 23.99
CA GLU A 126 -20.60 31.17 23.98
C GLU A 126 -20.06 30.81 25.38
N GLN A 127 -20.68 31.35 26.44
CA GLN A 127 -20.25 31.17 27.84
C GLN A 127 -21.17 30.25 28.66
N GLN A 128 -21.93 29.36 27.99
CA GLN A 128 -22.83 28.42 28.65
C GLN A 128 -22.37 26.98 28.44
N ASN A 129 -22.38 26.20 29.51
CA ASN A 129 -22.22 24.75 29.40
C ASN A 129 -23.54 24.12 28.91
N TYR A 130 -23.43 23.20 27.95
CA TYR A 130 -24.57 22.47 27.38
C TYR A 130 -24.44 20.99 27.67
N ARG A 131 -25.52 20.24 27.45
CA ARG A 131 -25.47 18.78 27.34
C ARG A 131 -25.57 18.39 25.88
N VAL A 132 -24.74 17.45 25.46
CA VAL A 132 -24.71 16.93 24.09
C VAL A 132 -25.20 15.49 24.09
N LYS A 133 -26.12 15.20 23.18
CA LYS A 133 -26.75 13.90 22.96
C LYS A 133 -26.64 13.57 21.47
N ILE A 134 -26.51 12.28 21.15
CA ILE A 134 -26.37 11.80 19.77
C ILE A 134 -27.34 10.64 19.58
N VAL A 135 -28.35 10.85 18.75
CA VAL A 135 -29.42 9.89 18.45
C VAL A 135 -29.19 9.34 17.04
N PRO A 136 -28.72 8.08 16.88
CA PRO A 136 -28.75 7.41 15.59
C PRO A 136 -30.19 7.19 15.13
N PHE A 137 -30.42 7.28 13.83
CA PHE A 137 -31.70 6.94 13.19
C PHE A 137 -31.45 6.35 11.79
N ASP A 138 -32.40 5.59 11.27
CA ASP A 138 -32.35 4.95 9.94
C ASP A 138 -33.16 5.76 8.93
N LEU A 139 -32.55 6.19 7.82
CA LEU A 139 -33.21 7.02 6.80
C LEU A 139 -34.40 6.36 6.10
N ARG A 140 -34.52 5.03 6.18
CA ARG A 140 -35.67 4.31 5.63
C ARG A 140 -36.94 4.57 6.46
N ASN A 141 -36.80 4.94 7.74
CA ASN A 141 -37.93 5.14 8.65
C ASN A 141 -38.44 6.59 8.57
N LYS A 142 -39.46 6.82 7.73
CA LYS A 142 -40.07 8.14 7.45
C LYS A 142 -40.44 8.98 8.71
N PHE A 143 -40.67 8.36 9.86
CA PHE A 143 -41.11 9.03 11.10
C PHE A 143 -40.11 10.08 11.64
N ASP A 144 -38.79 9.85 11.59
CA ASP A 144 -37.79 10.76 12.19
C ASP A 144 -37.49 12.03 11.35
N MET A 145 -37.98 12.08 10.11
CA MET A 145 -37.71 13.16 9.14
C MET A 145 -38.76 14.29 9.17
N THR A 146 -39.83 14.15 9.96
CA THR A 146 -41.04 15.01 10.01
C THR A 146 -40.84 16.45 10.55
N ASN A 147 -39.61 16.97 10.52
CA ASN A 147 -39.24 18.34 10.93
C ASN A 147 -38.24 19.00 9.94
N LEU A 148 -38.13 18.47 8.72
CA LEU A 148 -37.51 19.12 7.56
C LEU A 148 -38.65 19.49 6.60
N ASP A 149 -38.61 20.71 6.07
CA ASP A 149 -39.79 21.45 5.60
C ASP A 149 -40.68 20.72 4.57
N ASP A 150 -42.00 20.93 4.67
CA ASP A 150 -43.00 20.41 3.74
C ASP A 150 -42.80 21.01 2.33
N ASP A 151 -42.43 20.18 1.33
CA ASP A 151 -42.75 20.35 -0.11
C ASP A 151 -42.13 19.21 -0.97
N GLU A 152 -42.77 18.03 -1.02
CA GLU A 152 -42.85 17.15 -2.22
C GLU A 152 -43.69 15.89 -1.94
N GLU A 153 -44.84 15.73 -2.62
CA GLU A 153 -45.64 14.49 -2.61
C GLU A 153 -44.97 13.41 -3.48
N LEU A 154 -44.09 12.60 -2.88
CA LEU A 154 -43.53 11.41 -3.53
C LEU A 154 -44.58 10.29 -3.59
N ASN A 155 -45.04 9.99 -4.82
CA ASN A 155 -46.11 9.03 -5.13
C ASN A 155 -45.95 7.66 -4.43
N ALA A 156 -47.05 7.16 -3.87
CA ALA A 156 -47.10 5.94 -3.08
C ALA A 156 -47.38 4.66 -3.90
N GLU A 157 -46.50 4.33 -4.86
CA GLU A 157 -46.64 3.10 -5.68
C GLU A 157 -45.46 2.10 -5.55
N ASP A 158 -44.33 2.48 -4.95
CA ASP A 158 -43.20 1.57 -4.63
C ASP A 158 -43.08 1.30 -3.12
N GLU A 159 -44.01 0.49 -2.57
CA GLU A 159 -43.92 0.03 -1.18
C GLU A 159 -42.91 -1.12 -1.01
N THR A 160 -41.61 -0.80 -0.98
CA THR A 160 -40.66 -1.66 -0.23
C THR A 160 -41.05 -1.65 1.25
N PRO A 161 -41.26 -2.81 1.90
CA PRO A 161 -41.73 -2.86 3.28
C PRO A 161 -40.73 -2.20 4.24
N LEU A 162 -41.23 -1.28 5.05
CA LEU A 162 -40.44 -0.55 6.04
C LEU A 162 -39.91 -1.49 7.14
N PRO A 163 -38.64 -1.39 7.56
CA PRO A 163 -38.11 -2.22 8.63
C PRO A 163 -38.76 -1.85 9.97
N SER A 164 -39.43 -2.81 10.60
CA SER A 164 -40.21 -2.65 11.84
C SER A 164 -39.40 -2.27 13.09
N LEU A 165 -38.07 -2.34 13.00
CA LEU A 165 -37.12 -2.16 14.11
C LEU A 165 -35.87 -1.41 13.61
N PRO A 166 -35.24 -0.58 14.48
CA PRO A 166 -34.07 0.20 14.10
C PRO A 166 -32.85 -0.69 13.79
N SER A 167 -32.13 -0.36 12.71
CA SER A 167 -30.92 -1.07 12.26
C SER A 167 -29.66 -0.79 13.11
N HIS A 168 -29.82 -0.17 14.27
CA HIS A 168 -28.76 0.32 15.13
C HIS A 168 -29.08 0.16 16.61
N SER A 169 -28.05 0.13 17.46
CA SER A 169 -28.21 0.12 18.91
C SER A 169 -28.54 1.51 19.49
N CYS A 170 -28.82 1.54 20.79
CA CYS A 170 -28.76 2.76 21.60
C CYS A 170 -27.33 3.34 21.60
N THR A 171 -27.21 4.64 21.90
CA THR A 171 -25.92 5.31 22.05
C THR A 171 -25.36 5.14 23.45
N GLU A 172 -24.08 4.77 23.52
CA GLU A 172 -23.27 4.85 24.73
C GLU A 172 -22.25 5.99 24.62
N ILE A 173 -21.73 6.45 25.76
CA ILE A 173 -20.77 7.55 25.85
C ILE A 173 -19.71 7.31 26.91
N ALA A 174 -18.47 7.67 26.60
CA ALA A 174 -17.35 7.84 27.53
C ALA A 174 -16.85 9.30 27.45
N ALA A 175 -16.70 9.95 28.61
CA ALA A 175 -16.17 11.31 28.72
C ALA A 175 -14.75 11.26 29.28
N LEU A 176 -13.73 11.45 28.42
CA LEU A 176 -12.31 11.27 28.78
C LEU A 176 -11.78 12.31 29.77
N THR A 177 -12.52 13.37 30.08
CA THR A 177 -12.17 14.27 31.19
C THR A 177 -12.40 13.63 32.57
N GLN A 178 -13.40 12.74 32.69
CA GLN A 178 -13.77 12.12 33.97
C GLN A 178 -12.68 11.21 34.52
N ALA A 179 -12.70 10.96 35.84
CA ALA A 179 -11.68 10.16 36.53
C ALA A 179 -11.74 8.65 36.22
N CYS A 180 -12.86 8.16 35.69
CA CYS A 180 -13.13 6.76 35.37
C CYS A 180 -13.99 6.69 34.08
N PRO A 181 -13.40 6.97 32.90
CA PRO A 181 -14.13 7.25 31.66
C PRO A 181 -14.62 5.98 30.95
N LYS A 182 -15.42 5.13 31.62
CA LYS A 182 -16.04 3.96 30.99
C LYS A 182 -17.24 4.36 30.14
N PHE A 183 -17.46 3.61 29.05
CA PHE A 183 -18.71 3.70 28.30
C PHE A 183 -19.90 3.33 29.19
N LYS A 184 -20.94 4.15 29.11
CA LYS A 184 -22.24 3.96 29.77
C LYS A 184 -23.35 4.34 28.80
N ALA A 185 -24.58 3.89 29.06
CA ALA A 185 -25.76 4.38 28.35
C ALA A 185 -25.85 5.92 28.47
N GLN A 186 -26.17 6.58 27.36
CA GLN A 186 -26.34 8.02 27.28
C GLN A 186 -27.60 8.47 28.04
N GLN A 187 -27.52 9.58 28.80
CA GLN A 187 -28.68 10.18 29.46
C GLN A 187 -29.71 10.73 28.45
N GLU A 188 -30.99 10.72 28.84
CA GLU A 188 -32.15 11.16 28.06
C GLU A 188 -32.00 12.56 27.43
N PHE A 189 -31.30 13.47 28.14
CA PHE A 189 -31.04 14.87 27.75
C PHE A 189 -29.54 15.12 27.47
N GLY A 190 -28.76 14.08 27.20
CA GLY A 190 -27.33 14.15 26.92
C GLY A 190 -26.43 14.28 28.15
N GLU A 191 -25.11 14.26 27.92
CA GLU A 191 -24.08 14.43 28.96
C GLU A 191 -23.48 15.84 28.91
N LEU A 192 -23.09 16.37 30.08
CA LEU A 192 -22.54 17.72 30.24
C LEU A 192 -21.23 17.87 29.46
N PHE A 193 -21.19 18.81 28.53
CA PHE A 193 -20.05 19.12 27.68
C PHE A 193 -19.64 20.59 27.84
N GLN A 194 -18.50 20.80 28.48
CA GLN A 194 -17.84 22.09 28.62
C GLN A 194 -16.97 22.33 27.39
N ASN A 195 -17.40 23.27 26.56
CA ASN A 195 -16.75 23.57 25.30
C ASN A 195 -15.30 24.03 25.50
N SER A 196 -14.36 23.47 24.74
CA SER A 196 -12.90 23.65 24.88
C SER A 196 -12.26 22.96 26.09
N ILE A 197 -13.00 22.14 26.86
CA ILE A 197 -12.48 21.39 28.01
C ILE A 197 -12.80 19.89 27.89
N ASP A 198 -14.06 19.55 27.60
CA ASP A 198 -14.49 18.16 27.58
C ASP A 198 -14.14 17.43 26.26
N TYR A 199 -13.91 16.12 26.39
CA TYR A 199 -13.63 15.19 25.30
C TYR A 199 -14.59 14.01 25.43
N HIS A 200 -15.62 13.96 24.59
CA HIS A 200 -16.69 12.97 24.63
C HIS A 200 -16.61 12.07 23.40
N THR A 201 -16.39 10.76 23.61
CA THR A 201 -16.56 9.75 22.56
C THR A 201 -17.88 9.02 22.80
N PHE A 202 -18.75 9.08 21.81
CA PHE A 202 -19.99 8.33 21.71
C PHE A 202 -19.73 7.05 20.90
N ARG A 203 -20.45 5.95 21.18
CA ARG A 203 -20.44 4.73 20.36
C ARG A 203 -21.85 4.18 20.14
N THR A 204 -22.06 3.56 18.99
CA THR A 204 -23.23 2.73 18.65
C THR A 204 -22.81 1.62 17.67
N TYR A 205 -23.68 0.64 17.46
CA TYR A 205 -23.48 -0.48 16.53
C TYR A 205 -24.59 -0.48 15.47
N SER A 206 -24.31 -0.90 14.24
CA SER A 206 -25.34 -1.00 13.16
C SER A 206 -24.98 -2.04 12.09
N VAL A 207 -26.00 -2.62 11.46
CA VAL A 207 -25.86 -3.54 10.29
C VAL A 207 -26.09 -2.86 8.93
N ALA A 208 -26.44 -1.57 8.93
CA ALA A 208 -26.90 -0.85 7.76
C ALA A 208 -26.34 0.59 7.75
N VAL A 209 -25.01 0.69 7.84
CA VAL A 209 -24.29 1.97 7.87
C VAL A 209 -24.54 2.85 6.64
N GLU A 210 -24.97 2.26 5.53
CA GLU A 210 -25.41 2.97 4.32
C GLU A 210 -26.69 3.81 4.52
N PHE A 211 -27.53 3.50 5.52
CA PHE A 211 -28.76 4.24 5.84
C PHE A 211 -28.69 4.97 7.20
N LEU A 212 -27.59 4.83 7.93
CA LEU A 212 -27.42 5.35 9.29
C LEU A 212 -27.13 6.85 9.30
N SER A 213 -28.02 7.62 9.93
CA SER A 213 -27.85 9.05 10.21
C SER A 213 -27.75 9.32 11.71
N PHE A 214 -27.29 10.51 12.09
CA PHE A 214 -27.21 10.95 13.48
C PHE A 214 -27.87 12.32 13.67
N ARG A 215 -28.84 12.41 14.58
CA ARG A 215 -29.37 13.68 15.09
C ARG A 215 -28.61 14.04 16.35
N ILE A 216 -27.90 15.16 16.31
CA ILE A 216 -27.12 15.70 17.42
C ILE A 216 -27.99 16.74 18.14
N GLU A 217 -28.38 16.44 19.37
CA GLU A 217 -29.30 17.25 20.17
C GLU A 217 -28.50 17.99 21.27
N VAL A 218 -28.66 19.32 21.35
CA VAL A 218 -27.92 20.19 22.29
C VAL A 218 -28.89 20.83 23.28
N TYR A 219 -28.77 20.41 24.55
CA TYR A 219 -29.68 20.77 25.63
C TYR A 219 -29.07 21.79 26.60
N SER A 220 -29.92 22.67 27.12
CA SER A 220 -29.64 23.52 28.28
C SER A 220 -29.22 22.67 29.48
N ASN A 221 -28.17 23.07 30.20
CA ASN A 221 -27.79 22.42 31.45
C ASN A 221 -28.72 22.78 32.64
N GLN A 222 -29.55 23.82 32.53
CA GLN A 222 -30.33 24.34 33.66
C GLN A 222 -31.74 23.73 33.77
N ASN A 223 -32.38 23.37 32.66
CA ASN A 223 -33.83 23.12 32.63
C ASN A 223 -34.32 22.08 31.59
N ASN A 224 -33.44 21.24 31.05
CA ASN A 224 -33.76 20.22 30.02
C ASN A 224 -34.32 20.77 28.68
N ASP A 225 -34.30 22.08 28.42
CA ASP A 225 -34.69 22.63 27.11
C ASP A 225 -33.71 22.22 26.00
N LEU A 226 -34.25 21.70 24.89
CA LEU A 226 -33.49 21.54 23.64
C LEU A 226 -33.26 22.92 23.01
N ILE A 227 -32.00 23.38 23.00
CA ILE A 227 -31.58 24.69 22.47
C ILE A 227 -31.40 24.62 20.96
N ALA A 228 -30.79 23.54 20.47
CA ALA A 228 -30.56 23.32 19.05
C ALA A 228 -30.42 21.83 18.71
N GLN A 229 -30.62 21.50 17.44
CA GLN A 229 -30.34 20.18 16.86
C GLN A 229 -29.61 20.32 15.52
N GLY A 230 -28.82 19.32 15.15
CA GLY A 230 -28.15 19.22 13.85
C GLY A 230 -28.20 17.79 13.33
N TYR A 231 -28.10 17.61 12.01
CA TYR A 231 -28.23 16.30 11.37
C TYR A 231 -26.95 15.96 10.60
N ALA A 232 -26.35 14.82 10.91
CA ALA A 232 -25.26 14.21 10.16
C ALA A 232 -25.82 13.04 9.34
N LEU A 233 -26.04 13.28 8.05
CA LEU A 233 -26.50 12.30 7.06
C LEU A 233 -25.28 11.57 6.46
N PRO A 234 -25.44 10.37 5.85
CA PRO A 234 -24.36 9.69 5.14
C PRO A 234 -23.64 10.57 4.11
N SER A 235 -24.38 11.46 3.43
CA SER A 235 -23.84 12.45 2.48
C SER A 235 -22.90 13.50 3.11
N SER A 236 -22.85 13.61 4.43
CA SER A 236 -21.93 14.48 5.20
C SER A 236 -20.74 13.72 5.84
N LEU A 237 -20.68 12.39 5.62
CA LEU A 237 -19.72 11.45 6.19
C LEU A 237 -19.05 10.68 5.04
N HIS A 238 -18.20 11.39 4.29
CA HIS A 238 -17.73 10.97 2.95
C HIS A 238 -16.84 9.72 2.89
N ASP A 239 -16.43 9.15 4.02
CA ASP A 239 -15.55 7.98 4.12
C ASP A 239 -15.80 7.22 5.44
N THR A 240 -15.03 6.17 5.74
CA THR A 240 -15.11 5.43 7.01
C THR A 240 -14.58 6.21 8.22
N TYR A 241 -13.85 7.31 8.02
CA TYR A 241 -13.38 8.16 9.10
C TYR A 241 -13.20 9.62 8.65
N GLY A 242 -13.06 10.54 9.60
CA GLY A 242 -12.77 11.93 9.28
C GLY A 242 -13.16 12.93 10.37
N LYS A 243 -13.02 14.21 10.06
CA LYS A 243 -13.48 15.37 10.85
C LYS A 243 -14.48 16.16 10.00
N THR A 244 -15.63 16.51 10.57
CA THR A 244 -16.71 17.24 9.85
C THR A 244 -17.43 18.21 10.78
N SER A 245 -18.39 18.97 10.26
CA SER A 245 -19.26 19.84 11.06
C SER A 245 -20.66 19.94 10.46
N VAL A 246 -21.68 19.96 11.32
CA VAL A 246 -23.08 20.14 10.90
C VAL A 246 -23.67 21.44 11.47
N PRO A 247 -24.60 22.11 10.76
CA PRO A 247 -25.30 23.27 11.29
C PRO A 247 -26.17 22.88 12.49
N LEU A 248 -26.26 23.79 13.47
CA LEU A 248 -27.18 23.70 14.60
C LEU A 248 -28.36 24.65 14.36
N LEU A 249 -29.56 24.09 14.28
CA LEU A 249 -30.84 24.77 14.08
C LEU A 249 -31.65 24.75 15.37
N THR A 250 -32.40 25.81 15.66
CA THR A 250 -33.39 25.79 16.76
C THR A 250 -34.60 24.93 16.41
N LYS A 251 -35.50 24.65 17.37
CA LYS A 251 -36.82 24.02 17.13
C LYS A 251 -37.74 24.72 16.09
N ARG A 252 -37.33 25.87 15.54
CA ARG A 252 -38.07 26.63 14.51
C ARG A 252 -37.25 26.79 13.22
N GLY A 253 -36.37 25.83 12.90
CA GLY A 253 -35.48 25.86 11.74
C GLY A 253 -34.34 26.90 11.79
N VAL A 254 -34.48 27.98 12.56
CA VAL A 254 -33.52 29.11 12.56
C VAL A 254 -32.10 28.65 12.93
N PRO A 255 -31.08 28.89 12.07
CA PRO A 255 -29.69 28.58 12.38
C PRO A 255 -29.17 29.38 13.59
N THR A 256 -28.51 28.69 14.51
CA THR A 256 -27.94 29.29 15.74
C THR A 256 -26.45 29.00 15.93
N GLY A 257 -25.89 28.01 15.23
CA GLY A 257 -24.46 27.71 15.28
C GLY A 257 -24.03 26.54 14.38
N LYS A 258 -22.91 25.91 14.73
CA LYS A 258 -22.41 24.63 14.20
C LYS A 258 -21.84 23.77 15.34
N ILE A 259 -21.84 22.45 15.14
CA ILE A 259 -21.03 21.51 15.94
C ILE A 259 -20.00 20.81 15.05
N TYR A 260 -18.76 20.71 15.54
CA TYR A 260 -17.66 19.97 14.92
C TYR A 260 -17.46 18.64 15.65
N PHE A 261 -17.17 17.57 14.91
CA PHE A 261 -16.90 16.24 15.48
C PHE A 261 -16.03 15.41 14.54
N SER A 262 -15.33 14.41 15.08
CA SER A 262 -14.74 13.32 14.28
C SER A 262 -15.63 12.09 14.31
N TYR A 263 -15.51 11.24 13.28
CA TYR A 263 -16.24 10.00 13.15
C TYR A 263 -15.31 8.85 12.74
N LEU A 264 -15.69 7.62 13.12
CA LEU A 264 -14.96 6.39 12.83
C LEU A 264 -15.93 5.21 12.70
N PHE A 265 -16.00 4.61 11.51
CA PHE A 265 -16.76 3.41 11.16
C PHE A 265 -15.81 2.22 11.06
N ILE A 266 -15.83 1.36 12.08
CA ILE A 266 -15.05 0.13 12.14
C ILE A 266 -15.90 -0.99 11.52
N ARG A 267 -15.45 -1.49 10.37
CA ARG A 267 -16.08 -2.61 9.66
C ARG A 267 -15.51 -3.94 10.17
N PRO A 268 -16.29 -5.03 10.19
CA PRO A 268 -15.75 -6.39 10.32
C PRO A 268 -14.70 -6.68 9.24
N ILE A 269 -13.76 -7.58 9.54
CA ILE A 269 -12.68 -7.95 8.61
C ILE A 269 -13.29 -8.69 7.40
N ARG A 270 -12.96 -8.26 6.18
CA ARG A 270 -13.61 -8.78 4.94
C ARG A 270 -12.91 -9.97 4.28
N LEU A 271 -11.72 -10.34 4.72
CA LEU A 271 -10.89 -11.40 4.14
C LEU A 271 -11.11 -12.75 4.87
N PRO A 272 -10.80 -13.90 4.26
CA PRO A 272 -10.82 -15.18 4.96
C PRO A 272 -9.79 -15.19 6.11
N HIS A 273 -10.29 -15.23 7.34
CA HIS A 273 -9.51 -15.35 8.57
C HIS A 273 -10.25 -16.24 9.59
N PRO A 274 -9.55 -16.86 10.57
CA PRO A 274 -10.23 -17.51 11.68
C PRO A 274 -10.92 -16.46 12.55
N ARG A 275 -12.24 -16.57 12.72
CA ARG A 275 -13.00 -15.74 13.68
C ARG A 275 -12.37 -15.89 15.08
N PRO A 276 -12.12 -14.80 15.84
CA PRO A 276 -11.64 -14.89 17.22
C PRO A 276 -12.73 -15.42 18.17
N ILE A 277 -12.96 -16.74 18.13
CA ILE A 277 -13.87 -17.44 19.04
C ILE A 277 -13.36 -17.35 20.49
N MET A 278 -14.29 -17.43 21.44
CA MET A 278 -14.00 -17.27 22.88
C MET A 278 -12.93 -18.26 23.37
N HIS A 279 -12.91 -19.49 22.85
CA HIS A 279 -11.90 -20.50 23.19
C HIS A 279 -10.46 -20.01 22.93
N ASN A 280 -10.22 -19.37 21.79
CA ASN A 280 -8.89 -18.91 21.38
C ASN A 280 -8.40 -17.72 22.22
N CYS A 281 -9.32 -16.92 22.76
CA CYS A 281 -9.04 -15.74 23.58
C CYS A 281 -9.03 -16.08 25.09
N TYR A 282 -9.68 -17.18 25.50
CA TYR A 282 -9.62 -17.74 26.86
C TYR A 282 -8.30 -18.50 27.14
N ALA A 283 -7.55 -18.85 26.10
CA ALA A 283 -6.24 -19.48 26.23
C ALA A 283 -5.24 -18.56 26.95
N LYS A 284 -4.52 -19.11 27.93
CA LYS A 284 -3.89 -18.36 29.03
C LYS A 284 -2.49 -17.79 28.70
N TYR A 285 -2.40 -16.96 27.66
CA TYR A 285 -1.11 -16.43 27.19
C TYR A 285 -0.44 -15.45 28.16
N TRP A 286 -1.18 -14.79 29.07
CA TRP A 286 -0.60 -13.85 30.04
C TRP A 286 -1.11 -14.06 31.47
N LYS A 287 -0.92 -15.27 32.02
CA LYS A 287 -0.92 -15.44 33.48
C LYS A 287 0.26 -14.66 34.07
N LYS A 288 -0.03 -13.70 34.97
CA LYS A 288 0.98 -12.91 35.70
C LYS A 288 1.97 -13.82 36.44
N ARG A 289 3.19 -13.97 35.89
CA ARG A 289 4.32 -14.69 36.52
C ARG A 289 5.33 -13.68 37.07
N VAL A 290 6.08 -14.08 38.08
CA VAL A 290 7.25 -13.34 38.56
C VAL A 290 8.30 -13.31 37.45
N THR A 291 9.05 -12.20 37.34
CA THR A 291 10.08 -11.96 36.32
C THR A 291 11.06 -13.13 36.23
N LEU A 292 11.13 -13.77 35.06
CA LEU A 292 12.11 -14.81 34.76
C LEU A 292 13.42 -14.15 34.35
N GLU A 293 14.44 -14.26 35.19
CA GLU A 293 15.82 -13.93 34.82
C GLU A 293 16.42 -15.13 34.07
N SER A 294 16.63 -14.98 32.77
CA SER A 294 17.10 -16.05 31.88
C SER A 294 18.62 -16.26 31.96
N ASN A 295 19.07 -16.77 33.10
CA ASN A 295 20.38 -17.40 33.25
C ASN A 295 20.21 -18.93 33.33
N ASN A 296 21.18 -19.68 32.77
CA ASN A 296 21.23 -21.14 32.64
C ASN A 296 20.30 -21.77 31.58
N VAL A 297 20.84 -22.02 30.38
CA VAL A 297 20.59 -23.27 29.64
C VAL A 297 21.93 -23.81 29.16
N ASP A 298 22.60 -24.56 30.03
CA ASP A 298 23.75 -25.39 29.67
C ASP A 298 23.58 -26.75 30.37
N GLN A 299 23.92 -27.84 29.66
CA GLN A 299 23.85 -29.26 30.07
C GLN A 299 22.46 -29.89 30.42
N ALA A 300 21.90 -30.65 29.46
CA ALA A 300 21.24 -31.99 29.62
C ALA A 300 20.47 -32.33 28.31
N VAL A 301 20.96 -33.09 27.32
CA VAL A 301 21.56 -34.44 27.26
C VAL A 301 20.54 -35.59 27.42
N ASN A 302 20.33 -36.29 26.30
CA ASN A 302 19.76 -37.65 26.11
C ASN A 302 18.29 -37.93 26.52
N GLY A 303 17.44 -38.10 25.50
CA GLY A 303 16.13 -38.76 25.59
C GLY A 303 15.61 -39.19 24.21
N THR A 304 15.88 -40.42 23.80
CA THR A 304 15.52 -40.92 22.45
C THR A 304 14.09 -41.47 22.39
N SER A 305 13.22 -40.84 21.60
CA SER A 305 12.06 -41.51 21.00
C SER A 305 11.76 -40.94 19.61
N THR A 306 11.57 -41.82 18.63
CA THR A 306 11.31 -41.45 17.24
C THR A 306 9.82 -41.40 16.95
N GLN A 307 9.33 -40.31 16.36
CA GLN A 307 8.16 -40.37 15.47
C GLN A 307 8.60 -40.02 14.05
N LYS A 308 8.17 -40.85 13.09
CA LYS A 308 8.41 -40.65 11.66
C LYS A 308 7.33 -39.73 11.11
N TYR A 309 7.73 -38.72 10.34
CA TYR A 309 6.90 -38.20 9.26
C TYR A 309 7.55 -38.49 7.90
N SER A 310 6.72 -38.55 6.86
CA SER A 310 7.09 -39.12 5.57
C SER A 310 8.09 -38.27 4.79
N SER A 311 8.94 -38.92 4.01
CA SER A 311 9.70 -38.25 2.95
C SER A 311 8.76 -37.70 1.87
N HIS A 312 8.89 -36.42 1.55
CA HIS A 312 8.42 -35.85 0.28
C HIS A 312 9.62 -35.19 -0.41
N HIS A 313 9.69 -35.34 -1.74
CA HIS A 313 10.67 -34.61 -2.53
C HIS A 313 10.28 -33.13 -2.54
N VAL A 314 11.19 -32.24 -2.13
CA VAL A 314 11.05 -30.81 -2.36
C VAL A 314 11.57 -30.52 -3.77
N THR A 315 10.67 -30.63 -4.76
CA THR A 315 10.84 -30.02 -6.07
C THR A 315 10.12 -28.68 -6.06
N GLY A 316 10.90 -27.61 -6.03
CA GLY A 316 10.45 -26.21 -6.04
C GLY A 316 11.70 -25.36 -6.02
N GLU A 317 11.90 -24.55 -7.06
CA GLU A 317 13.12 -23.76 -7.23
C GLU A 317 13.13 -22.58 -6.25
N HIS A 318 14.30 -22.25 -5.71
CA HIS A 318 14.46 -21.10 -4.81
C HIS A 318 14.46 -19.81 -5.64
N ASP A 319 13.46 -18.95 -5.45
CA ASP A 319 13.38 -17.64 -6.10
C ASP A 319 14.46 -16.68 -5.58
N GLU A 320 15.18 -16.01 -6.49
CA GLU A 320 16.19 -14.97 -6.22
C GLU A 320 15.58 -13.65 -5.65
N ALA A 321 14.29 -13.67 -5.27
CA ALA A 321 13.54 -12.50 -4.82
C ALA A 321 13.80 -12.10 -3.35
N GLU A 322 14.44 -12.96 -2.56
CA GLU A 322 14.73 -12.67 -1.14
C GLU A 322 15.94 -11.75 -0.94
N GLU A 323 16.95 -11.75 -1.82
CA GLU A 323 18.23 -11.03 -1.63
C GLU A 323 18.12 -9.50 -1.66
N HIS A 324 16.98 -8.92 -2.04
CA HIS A 324 16.79 -7.47 -2.18
C HIS A 324 15.68 -6.90 -1.29
N ARG A 325 15.14 -7.67 -0.34
CA ARG A 325 14.20 -7.14 0.66
C ARG A 325 14.96 -6.71 1.93
N PRO A 326 14.99 -5.42 2.30
CA PRO A 326 15.83 -4.93 3.41
C PRO A 326 15.35 -5.35 4.80
N PHE A 327 14.09 -5.80 4.92
CA PHE A 327 13.50 -6.35 6.14
C PHE A 327 12.66 -7.58 5.80
N PRO A 328 12.60 -8.60 6.67
CA PRO A 328 11.67 -9.71 6.46
C PRO A 328 10.23 -9.21 6.41
N THR A 329 9.37 -9.86 5.63
CA THR A 329 7.92 -9.66 5.77
C THR A 329 7.47 -10.11 7.15
N LEU A 330 6.29 -9.61 7.56
CA LEU A 330 5.62 -10.09 8.77
C LEU A 330 5.42 -11.62 8.76
N LEU A 331 5.19 -12.21 7.59
CA LEU A 331 5.07 -13.65 7.40
C LEU A 331 6.40 -14.40 7.62
N GLU A 332 7.49 -13.91 7.03
CA GLU A 332 8.84 -14.44 7.28
C GLU A 332 9.24 -14.30 8.75
N ALA A 333 8.94 -13.17 9.39
CA ALA A 333 9.22 -12.96 10.81
C ALA A 333 8.44 -13.96 11.69
N LEU A 334 7.13 -14.10 11.49
CA LEU A 334 6.28 -15.02 12.25
C LEU A 334 6.70 -16.50 12.12
N LYS A 335 7.27 -16.88 10.97
CA LYS A 335 7.78 -18.23 10.68
C LYS A 335 9.19 -18.49 11.17
N ASN A 336 10.11 -17.53 10.96
CA ASN A 336 11.56 -17.77 11.10
C ASN A 336 12.11 -17.38 12.48
N VAL A 337 11.40 -16.55 13.25
CA VAL A 337 11.78 -16.24 14.64
C VAL A 337 11.33 -17.37 15.57
N SER A 338 12.22 -17.89 16.43
CA SER A 338 11.92 -19.00 17.36
C SER A 338 10.62 -18.79 18.14
N HIS A 339 9.81 -19.85 18.33
CA HIS A 339 8.46 -19.76 18.92
C HIS A 339 8.45 -19.21 20.36
N ASP A 340 9.53 -19.36 21.11
CA ASP A 340 9.69 -18.82 22.47
C ASP A 340 9.81 -17.28 22.51
N VAL A 341 10.13 -16.64 21.37
CA VAL A 341 10.26 -15.18 21.27
C VAL A 341 8.91 -14.57 20.92
N GLY A 342 8.46 -13.63 21.74
CA GLY A 342 7.25 -12.84 21.51
C GLY A 342 7.50 -11.60 20.65
N PHE A 343 6.45 -11.09 20.01
CA PHE A 343 6.49 -9.87 19.20
C PHE A 343 5.77 -8.71 19.90
N ASN A 344 6.36 -7.51 19.84
CA ASN A 344 5.63 -6.25 19.92
C ASN A 344 5.51 -5.71 18.49
N ILE A 345 4.29 -5.67 17.95
CA ILE A 345 4.01 -5.22 16.59
C ILE A 345 3.46 -3.81 16.65
N GLU A 346 4.30 -2.83 16.32
CA GLU A 346 3.86 -1.46 16.13
C GLU A 346 3.19 -1.29 14.75
N ILE A 347 1.94 -0.85 14.73
CA ILE A 347 1.21 -0.47 13.52
C ILE A 347 1.27 1.06 13.40
N LYS A 348 2.16 1.55 12.53
CA LYS A 348 2.26 2.98 12.20
C LYS A 348 1.19 3.35 11.17
N TYR A 349 0.45 4.43 11.41
CA TYR A 349 -0.51 5.03 10.48
C TYR A 349 -0.32 6.55 10.51
N PRO A 350 -0.37 7.27 9.37
CA PRO A 350 -0.09 8.72 9.34
C PRO A 350 -1.08 9.55 10.16
N GLN A 351 -0.54 10.49 10.93
CA GLN A 351 -1.30 11.46 11.74
C GLN A 351 -1.02 12.90 11.30
N LEU A 352 -1.88 13.83 11.76
CA LEU A 352 -1.68 15.27 11.61
C LEU A 352 -0.81 15.81 12.76
N ILE A 353 0.14 16.67 12.41
CA ILE A 353 1.01 17.41 13.33
C ILE A 353 0.31 18.75 13.68
N VAL A 354 0.59 19.33 14.86
CA VAL A 354 0.04 20.63 15.29
C VAL A 354 0.36 21.79 14.34
N SER A 355 1.36 21.66 13.47
CA SER A 355 1.66 22.59 12.37
C SER A 355 0.59 22.61 11.26
N GLY A 356 -0.28 21.60 11.19
CA GLY A 356 -1.20 21.35 10.08
C GLY A 356 -0.61 20.49 8.97
N GLU A 357 0.61 20.00 9.12
CA GLU A 357 1.28 19.06 8.21
C GLU A 357 0.87 17.62 8.51
N ASN A 358 0.84 16.76 7.49
CA ASN A 358 0.67 15.31 7.65
C ASN A 358 2.02 14.61 7.49
N GLU A 359 2.20 13.48 8.17
CA GLU A 359 3.45 12.69 8.08
C GLU A 359 3.76 12.12 6.67
N VAL A 360 2.78 12.15 5.74
CA VAL A 360 2.93 11.65 4.36
C VAL A 360 2.21 12.55 3.36
N GLU A 361 2.92 12.98 2.31
CA GLU A 361 2.30 13.56 1.11
C GLU A 361 1.84 12.47 0.14
N GLY A 362 0.65 12.61 -0.46
CA GLY A 362 0.15 11.72 -1.52
C GLY A 362 -1.20 11.03 -1.26
N GLY A 363 -1.71 11.09 -0.03
CA GLY A 363 -3.01 10.53 0.36
C GLY A 363 -2.91 9.35 1.33
N TYR A 364 -4.06 8.79 1.71
CA TYR A 364 -4.19 7.75 2.74
C TYR A 364 -4.69 6.43 2.15
N ILE A 365 -4.27 5.31 2.75
CA ILE A 365 -4.94 4.01 2.58
C ILE A 365 -6.15 3.99 3.53
N GLU A 366 -7.29 3.44 3.09
CA GLU A 366 -8.50 3.36 3.92
C GLU A 366 -8.21 2.56 5.20
N ARG A 367 -8.65 3.10 6.35
CA ARG A 367 -8.24 2.60 7.67
C ARG A 367 -8.67 1.15 7.95
N ASN A 368 -9.79 0.69 7.40
CA ASN A 368 -10.20 -0.72 7.53
C ASN A 368 -9.38 -1.61 6.60
N GLU A 369 -9.21 -1.27 5.32
CA GLU A 369 -8.39 -2.04 4.37
C GLU A 369 -6.95 -2.24 4.85
N PHE A 370 -6.28 -1.14 5.26
CA PHE A 370 -4.91 -1.18 5.77
C PHE A 370 -4.74 -2.16 6.95
N LEU A 371 -5.67 -2.09 7.90
CA LEU A 371 -5.61 -2.91 9.10
C LEU A 371 -6.11 -4.35 8.88
N ASP A 372 -7.08 -4.57 8.00
CA ASP A 372 -7.58 -5.89 7.63
C ASP A 372 -6.46 -6.74 7.03
N ILE A 373 -5.61 -6.17 6.17
CA ILE A 373 -4.44 -6.86 5.60
C ILE A 373 -3.50 -7.33 6.72
N ILE A 374 -3.11 -6.43 7.63
CA ILE A 374 -2.17 -6.73 8.71
C ILE A 374 -2.76 -7.78 9.68
N LEU A 375 -4.02 -7.64 10.06
CA LEU A 375 -4.68 -8.58 10.97
C LEU A 375 -4.93 -9.94 10.31
N SER A 376 -5.30 -10.00 9.03
CA SER A 376 -5.44 -11.26 8.30
C SER A 376 -4.13 -12.03 8.23
N GLU A 377 -3.00 -11.35 7.97
CA GLU A 377 -1.69 -11.99 7.92
C GLU A 377 -1.32 -12.65 9.27
N ILE A 378 -1.51 -11.91 10.37
CA ILE A 378 -1.19 -12.38 11.72
C ILE A 378 -2.17 -13.47 12.18
N LEU A 379 -3.49 -13.28 11.98
CA LEU A 379 -4.50 -14.23 12.46
C LEU A 379 -4.47 -15.56 11.71
N ASN A 380 -4.06 -15.58 10.43
CA ASN A 380 -3.89 -16.80 9.65
C ASN A 380 -2.55 -17.51 9.91
N ASN A 381 -1.44 -16.78 10.08
CA ASN A 381 -0.09 -17.36 10.07
C ASN A 381 0.62 -17.43 11.43
N ALA A 382 0.19 -16.68 12.44
CA ALA A 382 0.79 -16.77 13.77
C ALA A 382 0.25 -18.00 14.54
N ASP A 383 1.16 -18.89 14.94
CA ASP A 383 0.91 -19.99 15.89
C ASP A 383 0.02 -19.50 17.05
N ASN A 384 -0.96 -20.30 17.44
CA ASN A 384 -1.84 -19.97 18.55
C ASN A 384 -1.07 -19.73 19.86
N ASN A 385 0.07 -20.39 20.06
CA ASN A 385 0.90 -20.19 21.25
C ASN A 385 1.83 -18.96 21.18
N ARG A 386 1.89 -18.23 20.04
CA ARG A 386 2.80 -17.09 19.89
C ARG A 386 2.36 -15.93 20.79
N HIS A 387 3.25 -15.47 21.65
CA HIS A 387 3.06 -14.23 22.39
C HIS A 387 3.18 -13.03 21.44
N ILE A 388 2.09 -12.30 21.22
CA ILE A 388 2.07 -11.05 20.44
C ILE A 388 1.40 -9.95 21.28
N VAL A 389 1.91 -8.74 21.17
CA VAL A 389 1.31 -7.49 21.65
C VAL A 389 1.25 -6.52 20.47
N PHE A 390 0.15 -5.79 20.30
CA PHE A 390 0.05 -4.69 19.34
C PHE A 390 0.33 -3.35 20.00
N SER A 391 0.88 -2.40 19.24
CA SER A 391 0.89 -0.99 19.63
C SER A 391 0.72 -0.03 18.46
N SER A 392 0.30 1.21 18.71
CA SER A 392 0.25 2.30 17.72
C SER A 392 0.25 3.66 18.42
N PHE A 393 0.80 4.68 17.76
CA PHE A 393 0.65 6.09 18.17
C PHE A 393 -0.71 6.69 17.75
N ASP A 394 -1.40 6.06 16.81
CA ASP A 394 -2.75 6.45 16.40
C ASP A 394 -3.77 5.78 17.35
N ALA A 395 -4.52 6.61 18.07
CA ALA A 395 -5.50 6.16 19.04
C ALA A 395 -6.71 5.47 18.37
N ASP A 396 -7.10 5.87 17.16
CA ASP A 396 -8.16 5.21 16.41
C ASP A 396 -7.69 3.86 15.87
N MET A 397 -6.44 3.73 15.44
CA MET A 397 -5.82 2.42 15.14
C MET A 397 -5.86 1.51 16.36
N CYS A 398 -5.44 1.97 17.54
CA CYS A 398 -5.53 1.19 18.77
C CYS A 398 -6.96 0.70 19.04
N LYS A 399 -7.97 1.56 18.85
CA LYS A 399 -9.38 1.18 18.96
C LYS A 399 -9.79 0.16 17.90
N MET A 400 -9.44 0.35 16.63
CA MET A 400 -9.78 -0.57 15.54
C MET A 400 -9.12 -1.95 15.72
N ILE A 401 -7.84 -2.01 16.11
CA ILE A 401 -7.13 -3.25 16.45
C ILE A 401 -7.85 -3.96 17.60
N SER A 402 -8.26 -3.21 18.63
CA SER A 402 -8.93 -3.75 19.81
C SER A 402 -10.35 -4.27 19.53
N GLU A 403 -11.01 -3.84 18.46
CA GLU A 403 -12.38 -4.26 18.10
C GLU A 403 -12.40 -5.35 17.03
N LYS A 404 -11.57 -5.23 15.98
CA LYS A 404 -11.44 -6.24 14.91
C LYS A 404 -10.84 -7.57 15.40
N GLN A 405 -10.02 -7.56 16.46
CA GLN A 405 -9.52 -8.79 17.09
C GLN A 405 -9.46 -8.70 18.61
N LYS A 406 -9.49 -9.86 19.27
CA LYS A 406 -9.46 -10.01 20.74
C LYS A 406 -8.48 -11.11 21.22
N LYS A 407 -7.63 -11.64 20.32
CA LYS A 407 -6.66 -12.72 20.59
C LYS A 407 -5.39 -12.17 21.27
N TYR A 408 -4.94 -11.00 20.83
CA TYR A 408 -3.73 -10.35 21.30
C TYR A 408 -4.05 -8.99 21.94
N PRO A 409 -3.38 -8.62 23.04
CA PRO A 409 -3.56 -7.33 23.70
C PRO A 409 -3.03 -6.16 22.85
N VAL A 410 -3.56 -4.97 23.14
CA VAL A 410 -3.16 -3.70 22.51
C VAL A 410 -2.64 -2.74 23.57
N LEU A 411 -1.52 -2.07 23.30
CA LEU A 411 -0.94 -0.99 24.09
C LEU A 411 -0.94 0.32 23.28
N PHE A 412 -1.31 1.44 23.89
CA PHE A 412 -1.32 2.73 23.20
C PHE A 412 0.04 3.44 23.36
N LEU A 413 0.68 3.87 22.28
CA LEU A 413 1.91 4.66 22.33
C LEU A 413 1.58 6.13 22.55
N CYS A 414 2.06 6.67 23.66
CA CYS A 414 1.93 8.08 24.00
C CYS A 414 3.31 8.76 23.87
N LEU A 415 3.30 9.93 23.23
CA LEU A 415 4.47 10.79 23.05
C LEU A 415 4.74 11.66 24.28
N GLY A 416 3.69 12.04 25.00
CA GLY A 416 3.77 12.89 26.19
C GLY A 416 4.37 14.27 25.91
N LYS A 417 4.87 14.92 26.96
CA LYS A 417 5.68 16.14 26.88
C LYS A 417 7.14 15.77 26.64
N GLN A 418 7.69 16.23 25.52
CA GLN A 418 9.05 15.91 25.06
C GLN A 418 9.61 17.07 24.21
N THR A 419 10.89 17.01 23.83
CA THR A 419 11.58 18.09 23.09
C THR A 419 12.20 17.67 21.76
N ARG A 420 12.03 16.41 21.34
CA ARG A 420 12.73 15.77 20.21
C ARG A 420 11.88 15.65 18.94
N TYR A 421 10.56 15.53 19.09
CA TYR A 421 9.61 15.14 18.05
C TYR A 421 8.50 16.19 17.87
N PRO A 422 7.88 16.31 16.68
CA PRO A 422 6.72 17.17 16.48
C PRO A 422 5.52 16.76 17.34
N ASP A 423 4.77 17.74 17.85
CA ASP A 423 3.51 17.52 18.55
C ASP A 423 2.42 17.01 17.58
N TYR A 424 1.80 15.86 17.87
CA TYR A 424 0.59 15.42 17.17
C TYR A 424 -0.63 16.26 17.56
N GLU A 425 -1.54 16.47 16.60
CA GLU A 425 -2.81 17.20 16.79
C GLU A 425 -3.75 16.48 17.78
N ASP A 426 -3.65 15.15 17.89
CA ASP A 426 -4.49 14.37 18.79
C ASP A 426 -4.01 14.46 20.25
N GLU A 427 -4.85 15.07 21.10
CA GLU A 427 -4.61 15.21 22.53
C GLU A 427 -4.39 13.86 23.23
N ARG A 428 -5.00 12.77 22.73
CA ARG A 428 -4.81 11.41 23.26
C ARG A 428 -3.34 11.02 23.19
N THR A 429 -2.66 11.29 22.08
CA THR A 429 -1.28 10.88 21.83
C THR A 429 -0.27 11.81 22.53
N ARG A 430 -0.62 13.10 22.68
CA ARG A 430 0.26 14.12 23.29
C ARG A 430 0.18 14.22 24.83
N SER A 431 -0.95 13.87 25.46
CA SER A 431 -1.12 13.97 26.91
C SER A 431 -1.11 12.61 27.57
N SER A 432 -0.09 12.29 28.36
CA SER A 432 0.04 10.99 29.05
C SER A 432 -1.12 10.67 30.00
N LEU A 433 -1.75 11.67 30.62
CA LEU A 433 -2.97 11.47 31.41
C LEU A 433 -4.22 11.25 30.53
N THR A 434 -4.31 11.91 29.37
CA THR A 434 -5.39 11.67 28.40
C THR A 434 -5.23 10.29 27.75
N ALA A 435 -4.00 9.85 27.46
CA ALA A 435 -3.66 8.51 26.99
C ALA A 435 -4.10 7.41 27.96
N VAL A 436 -3.80 7.56 29.26
CA VAL A 436 -4.25 6.63 30.32
C VAL A 436 -5.77 6.52 30.36
N LYS A 437 -6.47 7.66 30.32
CA LYS A 437 -7.93 7.73 30.34
C LYS A 437 -8.56 7.13 29.08
N PHE A 438 -8.01 7.42 27.90
CA PHE A 438 -8.41 6.83 26.61
C PHE A 438 -8.24 5.31 26.62
N THR A 439 -7.08 4.83 27.04
CA THR A 439 -6.70 3.40 27.13
C THR A 439 -7.68 2.62 28.01
N TYR A 440 -8.03 3.18 29.17
CA TYR A 440 -9.06 2.61 30.06
C TYR A 440 -10.48 2.66 29.47
N SER A 441 -10.83 3.73 28.74
CA SER A 441 -12.15 3.86 28.12
C SER A 441 -12.40 2.84 27.00
N CYS A 442 -11.37 2.49 26.22
CA CYS A 442 -11.43 1.51 25.14
C CYS A 442 -11.07 0.07 25.59
N GLY A 443 -10.76 -0.17 26.86
CA GLY A 443 -10.46 -1.51 27.37
C GLY A 443 -9.15 -2.12 26.83
N LEU A 444 -8.18 -1.28 26.47
CA LEU A 444 -6.84 -1.68 26.05
C LEU A 444 -6.02 -2.18 27.26
N MET A 445 -4.86 -2.82 27.03
CA MET A 445 -4.06 -3.43 28.10
C MET A 445 -3.24 -2.41 28.91
N GLY A 446 -2.85 -1.29 28.30
CA GLY A 446 -1.87 -0.38 28.88
C GLY A 446 -1.33 0.67 27.93
N VAL A 447 -0.36 1.45 28.42
CA VAL A 447 0.25 2.60 27.73
C VAL A 447 1.76 2.41 27.62
N ASN A 448 2.32 2.73 26.46
CA ASN A 448 3.74 2.86 26.22
C ASN A 448 4.09 4.36 26.29
N PHE A 449 4.65 4.81 27.41
CA PHE A 449 5.00 6.22 27.63
C PHE A 449 6.41 6.55 27.12
N HIS A 450 6.62 7.77 26.65
CA HIS A 450 7.96 8.28 26.36
C HIS A 450 8.77 8.52 27.65
N SER A 451 10.07 8.24 27.63
CA SER A 451 10.94 8.32 28.81
C SER A 451 11.21 9.76 29.27
N GLU A 452 11.34 10.71 28.35
CA GLU A 452 11.49 12.14 28.68
C GLU A 452 10.31 12.68 29.51
N ASP A 453 9.07 12.33 29.12
CA ASP A 453 7.84 12.73 29.83
C ASP A 453 7.80 12.18 31.26
N LEU A 454 8.10 10.89 31.44
CA LEU A 454 8.10 10.26 32.76
C LEU A 454 9.32 10.60 33.63
N LEU A 455 10.36 11.22 33.06
CA LEU A 455 11.46 11.85 33.83
C LEU A 455 11.05 13.24 34.33
N LEU A 456 10.09 13.91 33.69
CA LEU A 456 9.48 15.15 34.15
C LEU A 456 8.36 14.89 35.18
N ASP A 457 7.46 13.94 34.91
CA ASP A 457 6.40 13.52 35.84
C ASP A 457 6.07 12.01 35.72
N PRO A 458 6.40 11.16 36.72
CA PRO A 458 6.04 9.74 36.73
C PRO A 458 4.59 9.45 37.17
N THR A 459 3.78 10.48 37.48
CA THR A 459 2.37 10.34 37.89
C THR A 459 1.47 9.58 36.89
N PRO A 460 1.62 9.69 35.55
CA PRO A 460 0.82 8.92 34.59
C PRO A 460 0.93 7.40 34.77
N VAL A 461 2.11 6.87 35.12
CA VAL A 461 2.28 5.44 35.46
C VAL A 461 1.52 5.07 36.73
N SER A 462 1.57 5.93 37.75
CA SER A 462 0.79 5.72 38.97
C SER A 462 -0.71 5.70 38.67
N LYS A 463 -1.18 6.56 37.75
CA LYS A 463 -2.60 6.60 37.36
C LYS A 463 -3.02 5.43 36.47
N ALA A 464 -2.14 4.93 35.59
CA ALA A 464 -2.36 3.69 34.85
C ALA A 464 -2.57 2.51 35.82
N LYS A 465 -1.70 2.40 36.82
CA LYS A 465 -1.69 1.36 37.84
C LYS A 465 -2.93 1.37 38.74
N GLU A 466 -3.44 2.55 39.12
CA GLU A 466 -4.74 2.70 39.80
C GLU A 466 -5.92 2.14 38.98
N LEU A 467 -5.87 2.30 37.65
CA LEU A 467 -6.90 1.84 36.71
C LEU A 467 -6.71 0.38 36.27
N GLY A 468 -5.68 -0.31 36.77
CA GLY A 468 -5.36 -1.70 36.42
C GLY A 468 -4.64 -1.89 35.09
N LEU A 469 -4.23 -0.80 34.44
CA LEU A 469 -3.46 -0.79 33.19
C LEU A 469 -1.99 -1.08 33.46
N ILE A 470 -1.32 -1.77 32.52
CA ILE A 470 0.14 -1.91 32.56
C ILE A 470 0.82 -0.68 31.94
N SER A 471 2.07 -0.44 32.34
CA SER A 471 2.90 0.65 31.79
C SER A 471 4.17 0.08 31.15
N PHE A 472 4.41 0.42 29.89
CA PHE A 472 5.72 0.25 29.24
C PHE A 472 6.38 1.63 29.05
N VAL A 473 7.71 1.66 28.90
CA VAL A 473 8.46 2.90 28.60
C VAL A 473 9.33 2.71 27.36
N TRP A 474 9.38 3.72 26.50
CA TRP A 474 10.21 3.78 25.28
C TRP A 474 10.94 5.14 25.21
N GLY A 475 11.98 5.26 24.38
CA GLY A 475 12.70 6.52 24.13
C GLY A 475 14.20 6.47 24.43
N ASP A 476 14.90 7.52 24.01
CA ASP A 476 16.36 7.53 23.82
C ASP A 476 17.16 7.41 25.14
N GLU A 477 16.60 7.88 26.27
CA GLU A 477 17.24 7.78 27.58
C GLU A 477 17.49 6.32 28.00
N LEU A 478 16.73 5.36 27.49
CA LEU A 478 16.81 3.95 27.84
C LEU A 478 18.11 3.27 27.33
N VAL A 479 18.95 3.98 26.58
CA VAL A 479 20.32 3.57 26.29
C VAL A 479 21.20 3.56 27.55
N GLU A 480 20.94 4.44 28.53
CA GLU A 480 21.72 4.47 29.78
C GLU A 480 21.14 3.55 30.85
N ARG A 481 22.01 2.70 31.42
CA ARG A 481 21.62 1.73 32.46
C ARG A 481 20.96 2.38 33.69
N LYS A 482 21.37 3.61 34.05
CA LYS A 482 20.77 4.38 35.15
C LYS A 482 19.27 4.63 34.97
N TYR A 483 18.82 4.85 33.73
CA TYR A 483 17.42 5.09 33.41
C TYR A 483 16.64 3.77 33.29
N LEU A 484 17.24 2.72 32.72
CA LEU A 484 16.68 1.36 32.77
C LEU A 484 16.38 0.91 34.22
N ASP A 485 17.33 1.09 35.13
CA ASP A 485 17.16 0.72 36.54
C ASP A 485 16.21 1.69 37.29
N TYR A 486 16.14 2.97 36.92
CA TYR A 486 15.13 3.91 37.42
C TYR A 486 13.71 3.46 37.04
N PHE A 487 13.42 3.22 35.76
CA PHE A 487 12.09 2.81 35.34
C PHE A 487 11.71 1.43 35.90
N LYS A 488 12.64 0.46 35.91
CA LYS A 488 12.41 -0.89 36.42
C LYS A 488 12.21 -0.95 37.94
N TYR A 489 12.99 -0.21 38.74
CA TYR A 489 13.04 -0.37 40.20
C TYR A 489 12.59 0.84 41.03
N LYS A 490 12.43 2.04 40.44
CA LYS A 490 11.88 3.24 41.12
C LYS A 490 10.46 3.55 40.67
N VAL A 491 10.22 3.62 39.35
CA VAL A 491 8.87 3.86 38.79
C VAL A 491 8.06 2.56 38.82
N GLY A 492 8.70 1.42 38.55
CA GLY A 492 8.10 0.09 38.66
C GLY A 492 7.14 -0.24 37.51
N VAL A 493 7.61 0.00 36.28
CA VAL A 493 6.90 -0.27 35.03
C VAL A 493 6.99 -1.76 34.63
N GLU A 494 5.97 -2.28 33.95
CA GLU A 494 5.90 -3.69 33.53
C GLU A 494 6.78 -4.03 32.32
N GLY A 495 7.19 -3.05 31.51
CA GLY A 495 8.05 -3.29 30.33
C GLY A 495 8.88 -2.07 29.92
N ILE A 496 9.96 -2.32 29.17
CA ILE A 496 10.90 -1.30 28.68
C ILE A 496 11.33 -1.67 27.26
N ILE A 497 11.25 -0.72 26.33
CA ILE A 497 11.56 -0.88 24.90
C ILE A 497 12.85 -0.12 24.60
N TYR A 498 13.93 -0.81 24.22
CA TYR A 498 15.26 -0.24 24.00
C TYR A 498 16.13 -1.15 23.10
N ASP A 499 16.98 -0.56 22.26
CA ASP A 499 17.66 -1.27 21.14
C ASP A 499 18.94 -2.04 21.52
N ARG A 500 19.24 -2.18 22.83
CA ARG A 500 20.58 -2.60 23.31
C ARG A 500 20.55 -3.77 24.30
N ILE A 501 19.88 -4.85 23.92
CA ILE A 501 19.98 -6.12 24.64
C ILE A 501 21.42 -6.63 24.58
N GLY A 502 22.07 -6.78 25.75
CA GLY A 502 23.33 -7.52 25.90
C GLY A 502 24.64 -6.73 25.97
N GLU A 503 24.65 -5.39 25.98
CA GLU A 503 25.90 -4.58 26.10
C GLU A 503 26.58 -4.61 27.50
N GLY A 504 26.42 -5.69 28.26
CA GLY A 504 27.25 -6.06 29.40
C GLY A 504 28.42 -6.98 29.03
N GLU A 505 28.37 -7.64 27.86
CA GLU A 505 29.45 -8.48 27.36
C GLU A 505 30.23 -7.82 26.21
N SER A 506 31.53 -8.10 26.12
CA SER A 506 32.39 -7.55 25.06
C SER A 506 31.97 -8.11 23.68
N ARG A 507 31.29 -7.30 22.86
CA ARG A 507 30.90 -7.65 21.49
C ARG A 507 32.10 -8.12 20.67
N LYS A 508 32.17 -9.42 20.41
CA LYS A 508 33.07 -9.99 19.39
C LYS A 508 32.51 -9.65 18.02
N ASN A 509 33.37 -9.18 17.12
CA ASN A 509 33.02 -8.78 15.75
C ASN A 509 32.27 -9.92 15.03
N VAL A 510 31.15 -9.60 14.35
CA VAL A 510 30.25 -10.60 13.72
C VAL A 510 30.98 -11.47 12.70
N PHE A 511 31.80 -10.89 11.82
CA PHE A 511 32.62 -11.65 10.86
C PHE A 511 33.64 -12.56 11.57
N THR A 512 34.07 -12.22 12.78
CA THR A 512 34.97 -13.05 13.59
C THR A 512 34.23 -14.23 14.23
N LEU A 513 32.98 -14.02 14.68
CA LEU A 513 32.08 -15.07 15.15
C LEU A 513 31.69 -16.02 14.00
N GLU A 514 31.26 -15.49 12.86
CA GLU A 514 30.89 -16.26 11.68
C GLU A 514 32.09 -17.04 11.12
N LYS A 515 33.29 -16.43 11.07
CA LYS A 515 34.54 -17.09 10.68
C LYS A 515 34.97 -18.17 11.68
N ALA A 516 34.72 -17.98 12.99
CA ALA A 516 34.96 -19.01 14.00
C ALA A 516 33.98 -20.19 13.88
N MET A 517 32.69 -19.93 13.68
CA MET A 517 31.67 -20.95 13.44
C MET A 517 31.95 -21.73 12.14
N ARG A 518 32.26 -21.04 11.04
CA ARG A 518 32.71 -21.66 9.78
C ARG A 518 33.99 -22.49 10.01
N ALA A 519 34.98 -21.98 10.75
CA ALA A 519 36.20 -22.74 11.06
C ALA A 519 35.91 -24.01 11.87
N GLN A 520 35.03 -23.96 12.87
CA GLN A 520 34.59 -25.15 13.61
C GLN A 520 33.87 -26.14 12.70
N LEU A 521 32.91 -25.69 11.88
CA LEU A 521 32.20 -26.52 10.91
C LEU A 521 33.17 -27.21 9.93
N PHE A 522 34.15 -26.49 9.37
CA PHE A 522 35.13 -27.07 8.45
C PHE A 522 36.20 -27.93 9.14
N SER A 523 36.49 -27.72 10.43
CA SER A 523 37.38 -28.60 11.22
C SER A 523 36.79 -29.99 11.43
N SER A 524 35.46 -30.13 11.42
CA SER A 524 34.75 -31.39 11.71
C SER A 524 34.90 -32.49 10.64
N LYS A 525 35.47 -32.18 9.45
CA LYS A 525 35.54 -33.10 8.30
C LYS A 525 36.94 -33.28 7.70
N LYS A 526 37.97 -33.57 8.52
CA LYS A 526 39.28 -34.02 8.01
C LYS A 526 40.15 -34.80 9.03
N SER A 527 39.91 -36.11 9.18
CA SER A 527 40.95 -37.19 9.26
C SER A 527 40.46 -38.47 9.97
N SER A 528 40.30 -39.58 9.25
CA SER A 528 40.20 -40.93 9.85
C SER A 528 40.40 -42.10 8.86
N PHE A 529 41.38 -42.01 7.95
CA PHE A 529 42.03 -43.21 7.39
C PHE A 529 43.35 -43.41 8.11
N GLY A 530 43.52 -44.51 8.83
CA GLY A 530 44.69 -44.76 9.67
C GLY A 530 45.32 -46.13 9.45
N LYS A 531 46.51 -46.35 10.05
CA LYS A 531 47.03 -47.68 10.38
C LYS A 531 48.00 -47.63 11.56
N LYS A 532 48.12 -48.77 12.23
CA LYS A 532 48.78 -48.99 13.54
C LYS A 532 50.30 -48.99 13.44
N SER A 533 51.01 -48.65 14.54
CA SER A 533 51.90 -49.60 15.22
C SER A 533 52.31 -49.15 16.64
N SER A 534 52.46 -50.15 17.53
CA SER A 534 53.29 -50.30 18.75
C SER A 534 54.22 -49.15 19.24
N SER A 535 54.50 -48.96 20.55
CA SER A 535 54.06 -49.63 21.80
C SER A 535 54.44 -48.78 23.06
N PRO A 536 53.86 -49.06 24.26
CA PRO A 536 54.09 -48.30 25.52
C PRO A 536 55.25 -48.92 26.38
N PRO A 537 55.55 -48.57 27.68
CA PRO A 537 54.75 -47.79 28.66
C PRO A 537 55.45 -46.94 29.79
N ARG A 538 54.60 -46.27 30.61
CA ARG A 538 54.62 -46.15 32.11
C ARG A 538 55.40 -45.04 32.89
N CYS A 539 54.69 -44.58 33.94
CA CYS A 539 55.11 -44.21 35.32
C CYS A 539 55.43 -42.75 35.77
N PHE A 540 54.43 -42.17 36.46
CA PHE A 540 54.44 -41.57 37.83
C PHE A 540 55.35 -40.39 38.26
N SER A 541 54.72 -39.51 39.06
CA SER A 541 55.29 -38.50 40.00
C SER A 541 55.90 -37.22 39.35
N HIS A 542 56.00 -36.06 40.02
CA HIS A 542 55.71 -35.71 41.43
C HIS A 542 55.32 -34.21 41.61
N ASN A 543 54.89 -33.87 42.85
CA ASN A 543 55.06 -32.62 43.63
C ASN A 543 55.96 -31.46 43.08
N GLN A 544 55.83 -30.16 43.43
CA GLN A 544 54.94 -29.38 44.32
C GLN A 544 55.25 -27.83 44.21
N LEU A 545 54.68 -27.03 45.13
CA LEU A 545 54.99 -25.62 45.51
C LEU A 545 54.39 -24.53 44.60
N ASN A 546 53.57 -23.55 45.03
CA ASN A 546 53.33 -22.77 46.28
C ASN A 546 54.21 -21.53 46.55
N SER A 547 53.58 -20.36 46.45
CA SER A 547 53.65 -19.23 47.41
C SER A 547 52.41 -18.33 47.19
N GLN A 548 51.37 -18.39 48.02
CA GLN A 548 51.15 -17.65 49.29
C GLN A 548 50.87 -16.13 49.12
N ALA A 549 50.01 -15.46 49.90
CA ALA A 549 48.88 -15.85 50.79
C ALA A 549 48.15 -14.57 51.35
N ILE A 550 47.02 -14.75 52.06
CA ILE A 550 46.42 -13.80 53.09
C ILE A 550 45.83 -12.47 52.53
N SER A 551 44.75 -11.84 53.03
CA SER A 551 43.47 -12.18 53.73
C SER A 551 42.55 -10.92 53.69
N SER A 552 41.36 -10.71 54.31
CA SER A 552 40.43 -11.46 55.19
C SER A 552 39.04 -10.75 55.27
N PHE A 553 38.00 -11.50 55.69
CA PHE A 553 36.69 -11.13 56.29
C PHE A 553 36.34 -9.68 56.73
N GLY A 554 35.04 -9.31 56.62
CA GLY A 554 34.40 -8.26 57.45
C GLY A 554 33.00 -7.78 56.97
N PRO A 555 31.91 -7.84 57.79
CA PRO A 555 30.55 -7.43 57.37
C PRO A 555 29.84 -6.36 58.25
N GLY A 556 28.77 -5.71 57.75
CA GLY A 556 27.63 -5.31 58.61
C GLY A 556 26.92 -3.95 58.43
N ASN A 557 25.69 -3.99 57.90
CA ASN A 557 24.44 -3.39 58.44
C ASN A 557 24.27 -1.89 58.88
N ARG A 558 23.15 -1.31 58.40
CA ARG A 558 22.15 -0.44 59.10
C ARG A 558 22.27 1.11 59.19
N THR A 559 21.34 1.76 58.45
CA THR A 559 20.31 2.76 58.87
C THR A 559 20.61 4.27 59.09
N ARG A 560 19.62 5.07 58.60
CA ARG A 560 19.14 6.41 59.04
C ARG A 560 20.01 7.66 58.78
N GLY A 561 19.33 8.75 58.40
CA GLY A 561 19.84 10.13 58.56
C GLY A 561 19.33 11.12 57.49
N MET A 562 18.39 12.00 57.84
CA MET A 562 18.00 13.16 57.01
C MET A 562 18.93 14.35 57.24
N SER A 563 19.19 15.17 56.21
CA SER A 563 19.17 16.65 56.32
C SER A 563 19.22 17.29 54.91
N ALA A 564 18.96 18.60 54.81
CA ALA A 564 18.97 19.36 53.56
C ALA A 564 19.51 20.80 53.75
N SER A 565 20.13 21.36 52.71
CA SER A 565 20.42 22.80 52.50
C SER A 565 21.21 22.99 51.17
N VAL A 566 21.38 24.18 50.59
CA VAL A 566 20.43 25.24 50.15
C VAL A 566 21.23 26.26 49.30
N TRP A 567 20.69 26.59 48.13
CA TRP A 567 20.91 27.75 47.23
C TRP A 567 21.97 28.85 47.53
N SER A 568 22.79 29.18 46.52
CA SER A 568 23.12 30.56 46.03
C SER A 568 23.75 30.42 44.60
N ASN A 569 23.37 31.13 43.53
CA ASN A 569 23.51 32.56 43.15
C ASN A 569 24.95 32.94 42.69
N GLU A 570 25.23 33.76 41.64
CA GLU A 570 24.40 34.44 40.61
C GLU A 570 25.25 35.07 39.45
N PHE A 571 24.64 35.23 38.25
CA PHE A 571 24.79 36.31 37.22
C PHE A 571 26.08 36.70 36.41
N VAL A 572 25.79 37.31 35.23
CA VAL A 572 26.57 38.20 34.30
C VAL A 572 27.58 37.64 33.26
N ASP A 573 27.07 36.98 32.23
CA ASP A 573 26.88 37.51 30.85
C ASP A 573 27.90 38.53 30.22
N GLN A 574 28.60 38.16 29.13
CA GLN A 574 28.49 38.75 27.75
C GLN A 574 29.67 38.44 26.78
N ASN A 575 29.29 38.08 25.54
CA ASN A 575 29.92 38.26 24.19
C ASN A 575 31.43 38.62 24.07
N PHE A 576 32.24 38.02 23.18
CA PHE A 576 32.00 37.80 21.73
C PHE A 576 32.91 36.68 21.15
N GLY A 577 32.45 36.01 20.08
CA GLY A 577 33.33 35.23 19.19
C GLY A 577 32.64 34.04 18.51
N ARG A 578 32.70 33.96 17.16
CA ARG A 578 32.22 32.78 16.41
C ARG A 578 33.27 31.67 16.41
N SER A 579 32.84 30.45 16.75
CA SER A 579 33.42 29.21 16.21
C SER A 579 32.29 28.23 15.91
N SER A 580 32.40 27.47 14.82
CA SER A 580 31.38 26.55 14.33
C SER A 580 31.20 25.34 15.25
N ILE A 581 29.95 25.04 15.62
CA ILE A 581 29.58 23.76 16.24
C ILE A 581 29.26 22.78 15.10
N ASP A 582 29.88 21.61 15.15
CA ASP A 582 29.75 20.56 14.15
C ASP A 582 28.57 19.64 14.50
N GLY A 583 27.75 19.28 13.51
CA GLY A 583 26.43 18.68 13.73
C GLY A 583 26.21 17.41 12.91
N SER A 584 26.30 16.24 13.55
CA SER A 584 26.04 14.94 12.93
C SER A 584 24.53 14.73 12.66
N PRO A 585 24.07 14.55 11.40
CA PRO A 585 22.64 14.50 11.06
C PRO A 585 21.93 13.20 11.47
N ALA A 586 20.60 13.27 11.59
CA ALA A 586 19.73 12.11 11.78
C ALA A 586 19.64 11.24 10.51
N ILE A 587 19.57 9.92 10.68
CA ILE A 587 19.55 8.93 9.59
C ILE A 587 18.11 8.69 9.14
N SER A 588 17.75 9.22 7.96
CA SER A 588 16.49 8.88 7.29
C SER A 588 16.48 7.44 6.78
N TRP A 589 15.34 6.75 6.80
CA TRP A 589 15.14 5.46 6.11
C TRP A 589 15.42 5.54 4.60
N PHE A 590 15.30 6.74 4.03
CA PHE A 590 15.60 7.05 2.64
C PHE A 590 16.91 7.85 2.48
N SER A 591 17.77 7.92 3.50
CA SER A 591 19.08 8.62 3.44
C SER A 591 20.01 8.11 2.34
N ASN A 592 19.90 6.81 2.02
CA ASN A 592 20.64 6.16 0.93
C ASN A 592 19.79 6.01 -0.36
N VAL A 593 18.57 6.54 -0.40
CA VAL A 593 17.80 6.63 -1.65
C VAL A 593 18.25 7.89 -2.37
N GLU A 594 19.27 7.73 -3.21
CA GLU A 594 19.72 8.79 -4.11
C GLU A 594 18.55 9.30 -4.96
N MET A 595 18.48 10.63 -5.16
CA MET A 595 17.53 11.22 -6.08
C MET A 595 17.79 10.65 -7.49
N GLY A 596 16.84 9.84 -7.97
CA GLY A 596 16.98 9.15 -9.26
C GLY A 596 17.30 10.14 -10.39
N PRO A 597 18.17 9.76 -11.35
CA PRO A 597 18.61 10.67 -12.40
C PRO A 597 17.40 11.16 -13.21
N PRO A 598 17.22 12.47 -13.39
CA PRO A 598 16.06 12.99 -14.11
C PRO A 598 16.08 12.49 -15.56
N ASP A 599 14.94 11.98 -16.04
CA ASP A 599 14.83 11.51 -17.42
C ASP A 599 15.20 12.65 -18.39
N ALA A 600 16.13 12.35 -19.30
CA ALA A 600 16.75 13.35 -20.17
C ALA A 600 15.76 14.01 -21.14
N ILE A 601 14.55 13.46 -21.33
CA ILE A 601 13.47 14.02 -22.15
C ILE A 601 12.47 14.82 -21.30
N LEU A 602 12.19 14.36 -20.07
CA LEU A 602 11.36 15.09 -19.11
C LEU A 602 12.03 16.38 -18.65
N GLY A 603 13.32 16.35 -18.30
CA GLY A 603 14.08 17.54 -17.88
C GLY A 603 14.10 18.65 -18.93
N VAL A 604 14.25 18.29 -20.21
CA VAL A 604 14.15 19.22 -21.35
C VAL A 604 12.75 19.84 -21.45
N THR A 605 11.70 19.06 -21.16
CA THR A 605 10.30 19.54 -21.14
C THR A 605 10.00 20.44 -19.95
N GLU A 606 10.62 20.19 -18.79
CA GLU A 606 10.51 21.08 -17.62
C GLU A 606 11.23 22.41 -17.82
N ALA A 607 12.44 22.39 -18.36
CA ALA A 607 13.18 23.62 -18.67
C ALA A 607 12.39 24.49 -19.66
N TYR A 608 11.86 23.89 -20.72
CA TYR A 608 10.93 24.54 -21.64
C TYR A 608 9.67 25.10 -20.94
N LYS A 609 9.11 24.40 -19.94
CA LYS A 609 7.95 24.92 -19.17
C LYS A 609 8.32 26.15 -18.32
N LYS A 610 9.49 26.12 -17.68
CA LYS A 610 9.99 27.17 -16.76
C LYS A 610 10.42 28.45 -17.48
N ASP A 611 10.87 28.36 -18.74
CA ASP A 611 11.25 29.50 -19.57
C ASP A 611 10.06 30.45 -19.86
N THR A 612 10.27 31.77 -19.80
CA THR A 612 9.25 32.79 -20.10
C THR A 612 9.39 33.43 -21.48
N ASN A 613 10.41 33.09 -22.27
CA ASN A 613 10.61 33.59 -23.62
C ASN A 613 9.42 33.20 -24.54
N PRO A 614 8.73 34.14 -25.21
CA PRO A 614 7.61 33.82 -26.09
C PRO A 614 8.02 33.03 -27.35
N ASN A 615 9.29 33.08 -27.75
CA ASN A 615 9.82 32.40 -28.93
C ASN A 615 10.37 30.99 -28.64
N LYS A 616 10.22 30.48 -27.40
CA LYS A 616 10.75 29.17 -26.99
C LYS A 616 10.17 28.01 -27.80
N VAL A 617 10.99 27.00 -28.10
CA VAL A 617 10.61 25.84 -28.93
C VAL A 617 10.89 24.53 -28.19
N ASN A 618 9.92 23.61 -28.12
CA ASN A 618 10.13 22.26 -27.59
C ASN A 618 10.30 21.24 -28.72
N LEU A 619 11.53 20.78 -28.90
CA LEU A 619 11.91 19.67 -29.78
C LEU A 619 12.32 18.42 -28.98
N GLY A 620 12.21 18.42 -27.65
CA GLY A 620 12.48 17.25 -26.82
C GLY A 620 11.37 16.20 -26.88
N ALA A 621 10.11 16.63 -26.82
CA ALA A 621 8.95 15.78 -26.54
C ALA A 621 8.55 14.84 -27.71
N GLY A 622 8.50 13.54 -27.44
CA GLY A 622 8.09 12.48 -28.38
C GLY A 622 6.58 12.29 -28.56
N THR A 623 5.82 13.38 -28.71
CA THR A 623 4.36 13.36 -28.87
C THR A 623 3.91 14.34 -29.96
N TYR A 624 3.09 13.88 -30.91
CA TYR A 624 2.71 14.67 -32.10
C TYR A 624 1.91 15.92 -31.75
N ARG A 625 2.05 16.96 -32.58
CA ARG A 625 1.36 18.25 -32.48
C ARG A 625 0.82 18.69 -33.82
N ASP A 626 -0.26 19.46 -33.79
CA ASP A 626 -0.70 20.26 -34.93
C ASP A 626 0.24 21.45 -35.18
N ASP A 627 -0.03 22.22 -36.24
CA ASP A 627 0.76 23.40 -36.61
C ASP A 627 0.62 24.58 -35.61
N GLN A 628 -0.35 24.50 -34.69
CA GLN A 628 -0.52 25.44 -33.57
C GLN A 628 0.21 24.97 -32.30
N GLY A 629 0.98 23.87 -32.36
CA GLY A 629 1.72 23.31 -31.23
C GLY A 629 0.84 22.60 -30.20
N LYS A 630 -0.43 22.29 -30.53
CA LYS A 630 -1.40 21.65 -29.62
C LYS A 630 -1.44 20.13 -29.82
N PRO A 631 -1.81 19.34 -28.78
CA PRO A 631 -2.06 17.91 -28.92
C PRO A 631 -3.16 17.64 -29.95
N PHE A 632 -2.86 16.80 -30.95
CA PHE A 632 -3.80 16.45 -32.01
C PHE A 632 -4.46 15.09 -31.71
N VAL A 633 -5.78 15.09 -31.58
CA VAL A 633 -6.61 13.87 -31.44
C VAL A 633 -7.33 13.63 -32.76
N LEU A 634 -7.04 12.49 -33.38
CA LEU A 634 -7.44 12.14 -34.75
C LEU A 634 -8.98 12.14 -34.92
N PRO A 635 -9.51 12.59 -36.07
CA PRO A 635 -10.91 12.44 -36.44
C PRO A 635 -11.46 11.02 -36.23
N SER A 636 -10.75 10.00 -36.74
CA SER A 636 -11.12 8.58 -36.58
C SER A 636 -11.22 8.13 -35.12
N VAL A 637 -10.39 8.68 -34.22
CA VAL A 637 -10.43 8.39 -32.78
C VAL A 637 -11.60 9.06 -32.09
N ARG A 638 -11.86 10.35 -32.39
CA ARG A 638 -13.01 11.08 -31.84
C ARG A 638 -14.34 10.40 -32.19
N GLU A 639 -14.47 9.96 -33.44
CA GLU A 639 -15.67 9.26 -33.91
C GLU A 639 -15.81 7.87 -33.29
N ALA A 640 -14.73 7.08 -33.24
CA ALA A 640 -14.74 5.77 -32.58
C ALA A 640 -15.08 5.87 -31.07
N GLU A 641 -14.53 6.87 -30.37
CA GLU A 641 -14.84 7.15 -28.97
C GLU A 641 -16.30 7.57 -28.77
N ALA A 642 -16.82 8.48 -29.61
CA ALA A 642 -18.22 8.90 -29.56
C ALA A 642 -19.18 7.71 -29.74
N GLN A 643 -18.89 6.81 -30.70
CA GLN A 643 -19.68 5.59 -30.90
C GLN A 643 -19.60 4.62 -29.71
N ILE A 644 -18.44 4.49 -29.06
CA ILE A 644 -18.25 3.63 -27.87
C ILE A 644 -18.98 4.19 -26.64
N ILE A 645 -18.99 5.52 -26.47
CA ILE A 645 -19.75 6.19 -25.40
C ILE A 645 -21.26 6.06 -25.66
N ALA A 646 -21.72 6.29 -26.90
CA ALA A 646 -23.11 6.15 -27.30
C ALA A 646 -23.65 4.72 -27.12
N ALA A 647 -22.80 3.70 -27.32
CA ALA A 647 -23.13 2.29 -27.11
C ALA A 647 -23.31 1.90 -25.63
N LYS A 648 -23.00 2.78 -24.66
CA LYS A 648 -23.17 2.57 -23.20
C LYS A 648 -22.64 1.22 -22.69
N LEU A 649 -21.53 0.76 -23.26
CA LEU A 649 -20.92 -0.51 -22.90
C LEU A 649 -20.47 -0.54 -21.43
N ASP A 650 -20.47 -1.74 -20.87
CA ASP A 650 -20.02 -2.07 -19.51
C ASP A 650 -18.61 -1.55 -19.19
N LYS A 651 -18.22 -1.64 -17.91
CA LYS A 651 -16.85 -1.38 -17.45
C LYS A 651 -16.24 -2.59 -16.73
N GLU A 652 -16.65 -3.79 -17.13
CA GLU A 652 -16.17 -5.04 -16.54
C GLU A 652 -14.71 -5.31 -16.88
N TYR A 653 -14.08 -6.18 -16.07
CA TYR A 653 -12.70 -6.60 -16.29
C TYR A 653 -12.51 -7.24 -17.67
N ALA A 654 -11.40 -6.92 -18.32
CA ALA A 654 -10.97 -7.65 -19.50
C ALA A 654 -10.56 -9.09 -19.11
N GLY A 655 -10.63 -10.01 -20.06
CA GLY A 655 -9.87 -11.26 -19.94
C GLY A 655 -8.38 -10.93 -19.79
N ILE A 656 -7.60 -11.79 -19.11
CA ILE A 656 -6.19 -11.50 -18.80
C ILE A 656 -5.34 -11.24 -20.07
N ALA A 657 -5.69 -11.86 -21.20
CA ALA A 657 -5.04 -11.61 -22.49
C ALA A 657 -5.51 -10.31 -23.19
N GLY A 658 -6.48 -9.59 -22.64
CA GLY A 658 -7.13 -8.43 -23.24
C GLY A 658 -8.41 -8.74 -24.02
N ILE A 659 -8.86 -7.73 -24.76
CA ILE A 659 -10.04 -7.82 -25.63
C ILE A 659 -9.70 -8.67 -26.87
N PRO A 660 -10.45 -9.74 -27.19
CA PRO A 660 -10.16 -10.62 -28.32
C PRO A 660 -10.13 -9.88 -29.67
N ASP A 661 -11.10 -9.00 -29.93
CA ASP A 661 -11.15 -8.23 -31.17
C ASP A 661 -9.95 -7.30 -31.32
N PHE A 662 -9.55 -6.62 -30.24
CA PHE A 662 -8.36 -5.76 -30.25
C PHE A 662 -7.09 -6.56 -30.54
N THR A 663 -6.86 -7.65 -29.79
CA THR A 663 -5.63 -8.45 -29.93
C THR A 663 -5.53 -9.12 -31.31
N SER A 664 -6.64 -9.60 -31.85
CA SER A 664 -6.75 -10.14 -33.21
C SER A 664 -6.47 -9.06 -34.27
N LYS A 665 -7.13 -7.91 -34.20
CA LYS A 665 -6.96 -6.82 -35.19
C LYS A 665 -5.58 -6.16 -35.13
N ALA A 666 -4.96 -6.11 -33.96
CA ALA A 666 -3.62 -5.57 -33.76
C ALA A 666 -2.55 -6.42 -34.49
N ILE A 667 -2.55 -7.74 -34.27
CA ILE A 667 -1.59 -8.63 -34.96
C ILE A 667 -1.91 -8.79 -36.45
N GLN A 668 -3.19 -8.73 -36.85
CA GLN A 668 -3.61 -8.66 -38.25
C GLN A 668 -3.03 -7.42 -38.96
N LEU A 669 -3.03 -6.26 -38.31
CA LEU A 669 -2.43 -5.04 -38.85
C LEU A 669 -0.91 -5.18 -39.06
N ALA A 670 -0.20 -5.83 -38.13
CA ALA A 670 1.25 -6.03 -38.23
C ALA A 670 1.61 -7.02 -39.35
N LEU A 671 1.07 -8.25 -39.30
CA LEU A 671 1.45 -9.32 -40.23
C LEU A 671 0.75 -9.26 -41.59
N GLY A 672 -0.36 -8.54 -41.70
CA GLY A 672 -1.18 -8.45 -42.91
C GLY A 672 -2.19 -9.59 -43.05
N ASP A 673 -3.29 -9.30 -43.73
CA ASP A 673 -4.50 -10.14 -43.78
C ASP A 673 -4.28 -11.56 -44.35
N ASN A 674 -3.23 -11.73 -45.14
CA ASN A 674 -2.91 -12.99 -45.81
C ASN A 674 -1.87 -13.87 -45.08
N SER A 675 -1.36 -13.44 -43.93
CA SER A 675 -0.29 -14.13 -43.19
C SER A 675 -0.61 -15.61 -42.89
N SER A 676 0.35 -16.49 -43.18
CA SER A 676 0.32 -17.92 -42.83
C SER A 676 0.18 -18.13 -41.32
N VAL A 677 0.95 -17.39 -40.52
CA VAL A 677 0.91 -17.42 -39.05
C VAL A 677 -0.50 -17.22 -38.48
N LEU A 678 -1.31 -16.35 -39.10
CA LEU A 678 -2.69 -16.12 -38.65
C LEU A 678 -3.63 -17.27 -39.06
N LYS A 679 -3.46 -17.82 -40.27
CA LYS A 679 -4.24 -18.95 -40.80
C LYS A 679 -3.93 -20.26 -40.06
N GLU A 680 -2.67 -20.43 -39.66
CA GLU A 680 -2.13 -21.54 -38.88
C GLU A 680 -2.23 -21.29 -37.35
N LYS A 681 -2.76 -20.12 -36.94
CA LYS A 681 -2.91 -19.64 -35.55
C LYS A 681 -1.64 -19.76 -34.69
N ARG A 682 -0.47 -19.53 -35.28
CA ARG A 682 0.83 -19.69 -34.64
C ARG A 682 1.27 -18.51 -33.77
N ASN A 683 0.42 -17.51 -33.54
CA ASN A 683 0.71 -16.38 -32.68
C ASN A 683 0.07 -16.51 -31.29
N ALA A 684 0.86 -16.34 -30.23
CA ALA A 684 0.34 -16.02 -28.91
C ALA A 684 0.36 -14.49 -28.75
N THR A 685 -0.83 -13.87 -28.63
CA THR A 685 -0.97 -12.41 -28.48
C THR A 685 -1.66 -12.06 -27.17
N VAL A 686 -1.14 -11.07 -26.45
CA VAL A 686 -1.79 -10.42 -25.30
C VAL A 686 -1.79 -8.91 -25.46
N GLN A 687 -2.86 -8.25 -25.03
CA GLN A 687 -2.91 -6.80 -24.84
C GLN A 687 -2.00 -6.39 -23.67
N SER A 688 -1.45 -5.19 -23.75
CA SER A 688 -0.45 -4.67 -22.81
C SER A 688 -0.58 -3.15 -22.62
N VAL A 689 0.13 -2.61 -21.63
CA VAL A 689 0.20 -1.16 -21.32
C VAL A 689 1.12 -0.44 -22.33
N SER A 690 0.68 -0.46 -23.59
CA SER A 690 1.39 -0.02 -24.80
C SER A 690 2.70 -0.75 -25.04
N GLY A 691 3.48 -0.31 -26.03
CA GLY A 691 4.77 -0.94 -26.39
C GLY A 691 5.72 -1.10 -25.20
N THR A 692 5.69 -0.19 -24.21
CA THR A 692 6.45 -0.32 -22.96
C THR A 692 6.02 -1.52 -22.12
N GLY A 693 4.71 -1.73 -21.95
CA GLY A 693 4.17 -2.93 -21.32
C GLY A 693 4.48 -4.19 -22.15
N ALA A 694 4.37 -4.12 -23.48
CA ALA A 694 4.68 -5.24 -24.36
C ALA A 694 6.15 -5.68 -24.27
N LEU A 695 7.09 -4.73 -24.28
CA LEU A 695 8.51 -4.97 -24.07
C LEU A 695 8.79 -5.57 -22.68
N ARG A 696 8.07 -5.15 -21.63
CA ARG A 696 8.18 -5.78 -20.31
C ARG A 696 7.67 -7.22 -20.32
N THR A 697 6.45 -7.47 -20.78
CA THR A 697 5.88 -8.83 -20.85
C THR A 697 6.79 -9.76 -21.66
N GLY A 698 7.30 -9.29 -22.80
CA GLY A 698 8.18 -10.08 -23.66
C GLY A 698 9.57 -10.33 -23.06
N SER A 699 10.20 -9.32 -22.44
CA SER A 699 11.51 -9.51 -21.78
C SER A 699 11.41 -10.41 -20.56
N GLU A 700 10.32 -10.34 -19.79
CA GLU A 700 10.08 -11.26 -18.67
C GLU A 700 9.75 -12.68 -19.14
N PHE A 701 9.03 -12.84 -20.26
CA PHE A 701 8.81 -14.13 -20.90
C PHE A 701 10.14 -14.76 -21.36
N LEU A 702 10.99 -14.00 -22.04
CA LEU A 702 12.30 -14.49 -22.49
C LEU A 702 13.22 -14.80 -21.30
N SER A 703 13.24 -13.94 -20.28
CA SER A 703 14.00 -14.16 -19.05
C SER A 703 13.63 -15.46 -18.34
N LYS A 704 12.34 -15.80 -18.25
CA LYS A 704 11.89 -17.07 -17.65
C LYS A 704 12.08 -18.27 -18.59
N TRP A 705 11.52 -18.26 -19.80
CA TRP A 705 11.39 -19.48 -20.63
C TRP A 705 12.38 -19.61 -21.81
N PHE A 706 13.05 -18.54 -22.25
CA PHE A 706 14.03 -18.65 -23.34
C PHE A 706 15.37 -19.15 -22.78
N SER A 707 15.69 -20.42 -23.03
CA SER A 707 16.82 -21.14 -22.42
C SER A 707 18.15 -20.92 -23.13
N SER A 708 18.15 -20.53 -24.40
CA SER A 708 19.36 -20.45 -25.23
C SER A 708 20.32 -19.33 -24.82
N SER A 709 19.79 -18.23 -24.25
CA SER A 709 20.58 -17.08 -23.81
C SER A 709 19.74 -16.17 -22.91
N LYS A 710 20.35 -15.54 -21.91
CA LYS A 710 19.75 -14.43 -21.14
C LYS A 710 20.24 -13.06 -21.62
N VAL A 711 20.90 -13.01 -22.77
CA VAL A 711 21.51 -11.80 -23.35
C VAL A 711 20.64 -11.24 -24.47
N VAL A 712 20.30 -9.95 -24.37
CA VAL A 712 19.70 -9.16 -25.45
C VAL A 712 20.72 -8.19 -26.05
N TYR A 713 20.84 -8.21 -27.37
CA TYR A 713 21.65 -7.27 -28.14
C TYR A 713 20.77 -6.14 -28.66
N GLN A 714 21.13 -4.90 -28.34
CA GLN A 714 20.38 -3.68 -28.69
C GLN A 714 21.22 -2.78 -29.61
N PRO A 715 20.60 -1.99 -30.52
CA PRO A 715 21.35 -1.13 -31.42
C PRO A 715 22.04 0.02 -30.66
N THR A 716 22.99 0.66 -31.32
CA THR A 716 23.76 1.79 -30.79
C THR A 716 23.56 3.04 -31.67
N PRO A 717 22.88 4.09 -31.18
CA PRO A 717 22.10 4.17 -29.93
C PRO A 717 20.76 3.41 -30.04
N THR A 718 19.91 3.50 -29.00
CA THR A 718 18.51 3.04 -29.05
C THR A 718 17.64 3.85 -28.09
N TRP A 719 16.32 3.64 -28.07
CA TRP A 719 15.42 4.31 -27.13
C TRP A 719 15.83 4.01 -25.69
N GLY A 720 16.12 5.05 -24.91
CA GLY A 720 16.78 4.92 -23.60
C GLY A 720 16.07 3.98 -22.60
N ASN A 721 14.75 3.83 -22.70
CA ASN A 721 13.99 2.94 -21.82
C ASN A 721 14.16 1.43 -22.14
N HIS A 722 14.77 1.07 -23.28
CA HIS A 722 15.17 -0.31 -23.55
C HIS A 722 16.22 -0.85 -22.56
N LEU A 723 16.99 0.03 -21.91
CA LEU A 723 17.96 -0.38 -20.90
C LEU A 723 17.28 -0.85 -19.60
N PRO A 724 16.48 -0.02 -18.89
CA PRO A 724 15.81 -0.45 -17.66
C PRO A 724 14.78 -1.56 -17.88
N VAL A 725 14.00 -1.55 -18.98
CA VAL A 725 12.96 -2.57 -19.19
C VAL A 725 13.53 -3.98 -19.24
N PHE A 726 14.59 -4.21 -20.04
CA PHE A 726 15.23 -5.53 -20.13
C PHE A 726 16.10 -5.84 -18.90
N LYS A 727 16.80 -4.86 -18.32
CA LYS A 727 17.61 -5.07 -17.10
C LYS A 727 16.73 -5.49 -15.91
N PHE A 728 15.61 -4.82 -15.67
CA PHE A 728 14.68 -5.17 -14.60
C PHE A 728 13.89 -6.46 -14.87
N ALA A 729 13.98 -7.04 -16.07
CA ALA A 729 13.49 -8.37 -16.36
C ALA A 729 14.54 -9.47 -16.10
N GLY A 730 15.78 -9.11 -15.71
CA GLY A 730 16.87 -10.07 -15.46
C GLY A 730 17.71 -10.40 -16.70
N MET A 731 17.59 -9.64 -17.80
CA MET A 731 18.38 -9.90 -19.02
C MET A 731 19.69 -9.08 -19.05
N GLU A 732 20.79 -9.73 -19.43
CA GLU A 732 22.06 -9.06 -19.74
C GLU A 732 21.91 -8.25 -21.03
N ILE A 733 22.45 -7.03 -21.08
CA ILE A 733 22.31 -6.13 -22.23
C ILE A 733 23.67 -5.92 -22.91
N LYS A 734 23.73 -6.24 -24.20
CA LYS A 734 24.89 -5.97 -25.08
C LYS A 734 24.48 -5.08 -26.25
N ARG A 735 25.47 -4.64 -27.03
CA ARG A 735 25.33 -3.66 -28.11
C ARG A 735 25.75 -4.24 -29.45
N TYR A 736 25.17 -3.71 -30.51
CA TYR A 736 25.69 -3.80 -31.87
C TYR A 736 25.67 -2.40 -32.53
N ARG A 737 26.57 -2.17 -33.49
CA ARG A 737 26.62 -0.93 -34.30
C ARG A 737 25.37 -0.77 -35.14
N TYR A 738 24.96 0.48 -35.38
CA TYR A 738 23.72 0.78 -36.10
C TYR A 738 23.76 2.15 -36.75
N TYR A 739 24.17 3.18 -36.01
CA TYR A 739 24.28 4.55 -36.52
C TYR A 739 25.76 4.96 -36.63
N ASP A 740 26.16 5.50 -37.77
CA ASP A 740 27.46 6.15 -37.94
C ASP A 740 27.33 7.68 -37.77
N PRO A 741 27.96 8.28 -36.75
CA PRO A 741 27.96 9.73 -36.56
C PRO A 741 28.64 10.53 -37.67
N LYS A 742 29.53 9.92 -38.49
CA LYS A 742 30.24 10.62 -39.56
C LYS A 742 29.35 10.88 -40.77
N THR A 743 28.56 9.89 -41.19
CA THR A 743 27.58 9.99 -42.29
C THR A 743 26.17 10.42 -41.81
N CYS A 744 25.91 10.36 -40.50
CA CYS A 744 24.57 10.50 -39.91
C CYS A 744 23.55 9.46 -40.45
N GLY A 745 24.04 8.33 -40.96
CA GLY A 745 23.28 7.25 -41.60
C GLY A 745 23.45 5.88 -40.92
N PHE A 746 23.09 4.82 -41.64
CA PHE A 746 23.12 3.43 -41.15
C PHE A 746 24.51 2.81 -41.37
N ASP A 747 25.14 2.33 -40.29
CA ASP A 747 26.39 1.58 -40.35
C ASP A 747 26.12 0.12 -40.76
N GLU A 748 25.80 -0.09 -42.04
CA GLU A 748 25.48 -1.41 -42.59
C GLU A 748 26.62 -2.41 -42.33
N ASN A 749 27.87 -2.00 -42.57
CA ASN A 749 29.03 -2.87 -42.44
C ASN A 749 29.28 -3.27 -40.98
N GLY A 750 29.27 -2.30 -40.05
CA GLY A 750 29.47 -2.59 -38.63
C GLY A 750 28.31 -3.32 -37.99
N CYS A 751 27.08 -3.04 -38.42
CA CYS A 751 25.89 -3.76 -37.99
C CYS A 751 25.95 -5.24 -38.41
N LEU A 752 26.27 -5.53 -39.67
CA LEU A 752 26.39 -6.91 -40.15
C LEU A 752 27.60 -7.64 -39.53
N GLU A 753 28.75 -6.96 -39.36
CA GLU A 753 29.91 -7.51 -38.65
C GLU A 753 29.57 -7.91 -37.21
N ASP A 754 28.92 -7.02 -36.45
CA ASP A 754 28.52 -7.29 -35.07
C ASP A 754 27.47 -8.40 -35.00
N ILE A 755 26.42 -8.36 -35.84
CA ILE A 755 25.38 -9.40 -35.86
C ILE A 755 26.00 -10.77 -36.19
N LEU A 756 26.92 -10.85 -37.14
CA LEU A 756 27.66 -12.07 -37.48
C LEU A 756 28.63 -12.53 -36.38
N ALA A 757 28.93 -11.68 -35.38
CA ALA A 757 29.68 -12.04 -34.17
C ALA A 757 28.78 -12.50 -33.00
N ILE A 758 27.52 -12.06 -32.90
CA ILE A 758 26.59 -12.37 -31.79
C ILE A 758 26.51 -13.89 -31.54
N PRO A 759 26.77 -14.39 -30.30
CA PRO A 759 26.70 -15.82 -29.97
C PRO A 759 25.36 -16.46 -30.35
N LYS A 760 25.42 -17.69 -30.89
CA LYS A 760 24.23 -18.38 -31.39
C LYS A 760 23.15 -18.55 -30.32
N GLY A 761 21.89 -18.39 -30.70
CA GLY A 761 20.76 -18.47 -29.76
C GLY A 761 20.60 -17.25 -28.84
N SER A 762 21.28 -16.13 -29.12
CA SER A 762 21.03 -14.86 -28.41
C SER A 762 19.78 -14.15 -28.92
N VAL A 763 19.24 -13.25 -28.09
CA VAL A 763 18.13 -12.36 -28.49
C VAL A 763 18.68 -11.09 -29.13
N ILE A 764 18.09 -10.63 -30.23
CA ILE A 764 18.39 -9.32 -30.85
C ILE A 764 17.14 -8.45 -30.89
N LEU A 765 17.25 -7.21 -30.39
CA LEU A 765 16.20 -6.21 -30.39
C LEU A 765 16.33 -5.34 -31.66
N LEU A 766 15.29 -5.32 -32.48
CA LEU A 766 15.19 -4.58 -33.74
C LEU A 766 14.08 -3.53 -33.64
N HIS A 767 14.22 -2.39 -34.34
CA HIS A 767 13.11 -1.44 -34.53
C HIS A 767 12.49 -1.72 -35.90
N ALA A 768 11.16 -1.86 -35.98
CA ALA A 768 10.50 -2.19 -37.23
C ALA A 768 10.55 -1.06 -38.28
N CYS A 769 10.48 0.19 -37.82
CA CYS A 769 10.60 1.43 -38.59
C CYS A 769 10.72 2.65 -37.65
N ALA A 770 11.16 3.79 -38.20
CA ALA A 770 11.43 5.06 -37.53
C ALA A 770 12.28 4.89 -36.26
N HIS A 771 13.48 4.32 -36.40
CA HIS A 771 14.38 4.00 -35.29
C HIS A 771 14.52 5.16 -34.29
N ASN A 772 14.14 4.90 -33.05
CA ASN A 772 14.24 5.86 -31.96
C ASN A 772 15.60 5.66 -31.25
N PRO A 773 16.50 6.66 -31.23
CA PRO A 773 16.26 8.09 -31.42
C PRO A 773 16.66 8.70 -32.79
N THR A 774 17.33 7.96 -33.67
CA THR A 774 18.07 8.56 -34.80
C THR A 774 17.22 8.95 -36.01
N GLY A 775 16.08 8.30 -36.21
CA GLY A 775 15.31 8.35 -37.46
C GLY A 775 15.97 7.61 -38.63
N VAL A 776 17.07 6.89 -38.42
CA VAL A 776 17.77 6.13 -39.48
C VAL A 776 17.21 4.71 -39.52
N ASP A 777 16.58 4.32 -40.62
CA ASP A 777 16.12 2.94 -40.87
C ASP A 777 16.96 2.29 -41.99
N PRO A 778 17.18 0.95 -41.95
CA PRO A 778 17.72 0.21 -43.09
C PRO A 778 16.72 0.17 -44.26
N ASN A 779 17.24 0.13 -45.48
CA ASN A 779 16.45 -0.11 -46.69
C ASN A 779 16.07 -1.61 -46.85
N PRO A 780 15.16 -1.98 -47.78
CA PRO A 780 14.76 -3.38 -47.99
C PRO A 780 15.95 -4.33 -48.24
N GLU A 781 16.93 -3.89 -49.03
CA GLU A 781 18.13 -4.66 -49.39
C GLU A 781 19.03 -4.93 -48.18
N GLN A 782 19.06 -4.01 -47.21
CA GLN A 782 19.76 -4.15 -45.93
C GLN A 782 18.97 -5.06 -44.98
N TRP A 783 17.63 -4.94 -44.92
CA TRP A 783 16.79 -5.84 -44.11
C TRP A 783 16.89 -7.31 -44.57
N ILE A 784 17.10 -7.58 -45.86
CA ILE A 784 17.43 -8.91 -46.38
C ILE A 784 18.72 -9.43 -45.71
N LYS A 785 19.82 -8.67 -45.78
CA LYS A 785 21.11 -9.07 -45.20
C LYS A 785 21.05 -9.26 -43.68
N ILE A 786 20.31 -8.40 -42.96
CA ILE A 786 20.11 -8.52 -41.51
C ILE A 786 19.32 -9.81 -41.19
N SER A 787 18.27 -10.12 -41.95
CA SER A 787 17.51 -11.38 -41.82
C SER A 787 18.40 -12.61 -42.04
N GLU A 788 19.24 -12.60 -43.06
CA GLU A 788 20.19 -13.67 -43.38
C GLU A 788 21.25 -13.85 -42.30
N ALA A 789 21.85 -12.77 -41.80
CA ALA A 789 22.82 -12.80 -40.70
C ALA A 789 22.19 -13.35 -39.41
N CYS A 790 20.96 -12.91 -39.07
CA CYS A 790 20.20 -13.45 -37.94
C CYS A 790 19.90 -14.95 -38.10
N LYS A 791 19.56 -15.44 -39.31
CA LYS A 791 19.41 -16.88 -39.58
C LYS A 791 20.72 -17.65 -39.39
N GLN A 792 21.81 -17.18 -40.00
CA GLN A 792 23.14 -17.80 -39.95
C GLN A 792 23.65 -17.97 -38.51
N ARG A 793 23.33 -16.99 -37.65
CA ARG A 793 23.64 -16.99 -36.22
C ARG A 793 22.51 -17.54 -35.34
N GLN A 794 21.38 -17.96 -35.90
CA GLN A 794 20.22 -18.50 -35.16
C GLN A 794 19.80 -17.57 -34.01
N LEU A 795 19.64 -16.28 -34.31
CA LEU A 795 19.25 -15.25 -33.33
C LEU A 795 17.74 -15.16 -33.23
N PHE A 796 17.23 -15.04 -32.00
CA PHE A 796 15.81 -14.83 -31.78
C PHE A 796 15.47 -13.33 -31.85
N CYS A 797 14.67 -12.94 -32.84
CA CYS A 797 14.44 -11.53 -33.14
C CYS A 797 13.24 -10.98 -32.36
N PHE A 798 13.43 -9.85 -31.67
CA PHE A 798 12.39 -9.11 -30.97
C PHE A 798 12.23 -7.74 -31.63
N PHE A 799 11.08 -7.45 -32.25
CA PHE A 799 10.79 -6.16 -32.85
C PHE A 799 10.04 -5.22 -31.88
N ASP A 800 10.51 -3.97 -31.72
CA ASP A 800 9.69 -2.84 -31.26
C ASP A 800 9.06 -2.14 -32.48
N MET A 801 7.75 -1.91 -32.43
CA MET A 801 6.92 -1.48 -33.55
C MET A 801 5.93 -0.40 -33.09
N ALA A 802 6.49 0.77 -32.76
CA ALA A 802 5.75 1.90 -32.18
C ALA A 802 5.28 2.97 -33.19
N TYR A 803 5.64 2.86 -34.48
CA TYR A 803 5.45 3.91 -35.49
C TYR A 803 4.76 3.44 -36.79
N GLN A 804 4.12 2.26 -36.82
CA GLN A 804 3.49 1.71 -38.03
C GLN A 804 2.44 2.66 -38.63
N GLY A 805 2.66 3.12 -39.87
CA GLY A 805 1.83 4.09 -40.61
C GLY A 805 2.24 5.54 -40.38
N PHE A 806 3.04 5.81 -39.33
CA PHE A 806 3.50 7.14 -38.94
C PHE A 806 4.94 7.43 -39.43
N ALA A 807 5.65 6.42 -39.97
CA ALA A 807 7.01 6.57 -40.46
C ALA A 807 7.02 7.01 -41.93
N SER A 808 6.36 6.27 -42.83
CA SER A 808 6.26 6.62 -44.27
C SER A 808 4.85 7.04 -44.73
N GLY A 809 3.86 7.04 -43.84
CA GLY A 809 2.45 7.25 -44.21
C GLY A 809 1.76 6.03 -44.82
N ASP A 810 2.39 4.85 -44.77
CA ASP A 810 1.84 3.57 -45.24
C ASP A 810 2.11 2.46 -44.21
N VAL A 811 1.04 1.87 -43.67
CA VAL A 811 1.08 0.82 -42.63
C VAL A 811 1.71 -0.50 -43.10
N ASN A 812 1.82 -0.74 -44.40
CA ASN A 812 2.42 -1.94 -44.97
C ASN A 812 3.92 -1.75 -45.20
N ARG A 813 4.33 -0.59 -45.75
CA ARG A 813 5.74 -0.23 -45.87
C ARG A 813 6.41 -0.16 -44.50
N ASP A 814 5.74 0.46 -43.53
CA ASP A 814 6.20 0.56 -42.14
C ASP A 814 6.16 -0.78 -41.36
N ALA A 815 5.67 -1.86 -41.99
CA ALA A 815 5.70 -3.22 -41.45
C ALA A 815 6.60 -4.17 -42.26
N HIS A 816 7.30 -3.69 -43.29
CA HIS A 816 8.05 -4.51 -44.25
C HIS A 816 9.07 -5.42 -43.57
N ALA A 817 9.90 -4.90 -42.66
CA ALA A 817 10.91 -5.68 -41.95
C ALA A 817 10.30 -6.84 -41.14
N VAL A 818 9.22 -6.58 -40.40
CA VAL A 818 8.51 -7.59 -39.59
C VAL A 818 7.91 -8.68 -40.48
N ARG A 819 7.23 -8.29 -41.57
CA ARG A 819 6.62 -9.25 -42.51
C ARG A 819 7.68 -10.07 -43.24
N TYR A 820 8.74 -9.43 -43.75
CA TYR A 820 9.83 -10.11 -44.45
C TYR A 820 10.56 -11.12 -43.55
N PHE A 821 10.73 -10.83 -42.25
CA PHE A 821 11.31 -11.81 -41.32
C PHE A 821 10.39 -13.02 -41.12
N VAL A 822 9.07 -12.82 -40.98
CA VAL A 822 8.10 -13.91 -40.83
C VAL A 822 7.97 -14.74 -42.12
N GLU A 823 7.90 -14.09 -43.28
CA GLU A 823 7.93 -14.73 -44.61
C GLU A 823 9.25 -15.47 -44.87
N SER A 824 10.35 -14.96 -44.32
CA SER A 824 11.66 -15.61 -44.29
C SER A 824 11.72 -16.85 -43.38
N GLY A 825 10.69 -17.13 -42.57
CA GLY A 825 10.67 -18.26 -41.63
C GLY A 825 11.32 -17.96 -40.27
N HIS A 826 11.43 -16.70 -39.84
CA HIS A 826 11.78 -16.37 -38.45
C HIS A 826 10.53 -16.45 -37.57
N ASN A 827 10.60 -17.24 -36.49
CA ASN A 827 9.73 -17.07 -35.33
C ASN A 827 10.27 -15.87 -34.51
N ILE A 828 9.40 -14.93 -34.13
CA ILE A 828 9.80 -13.62 -33.56
C ILE A 828 8.94 -13.22 -32.35
N CYS A 829 9.49 -12.32 -31.52
CA CYS A 829 8.72 -11.48 -30.61
C CYS A 829 8.39 -10.12 -31.27
N LEU A 830 7.25 -9.55 -30.89
CA LEU A 830 6.76 -8.27 -31.39
C LEU A 830 6.09 -7.46 -30.25
N ALA A 831 6.56 -6.23 -30.04
CA ALA A 831 5.92 -5.23 -29.19
C ALA A 831 5.30 -4.13 -30.07
N GLN A 832 3.96 -4.02 -30.07
CA GLN A 832 3.24 -3.04 -30.89
C GLN A 832 2.63 -1.94 -30.00
N SER A 833 2.73 -0.67 -30.43
CA SER A 833 2.16 0.48 -29.72
C SER A 833 1.23 1.29 -30.63
N PHE A 834 0.03 1.59 -30.13
CA PHE A 834 -0.93 2.47 -30.83
C PHE A 834 -0.83 3.94 -30.39
N ALA A 835 0.18 4.26 -29.57
CA ALA A 835 0.33 5.59 -28.96
C ALA A 835 0.61 6.71 -29.98
N LYS A 836 1.31 6.43 -31.09
CA LYS A 836 1.65 7.45 -32.11
C LYS A 836 0.72 7.40 -33.31
N ASN A 837 0.57 6.25 -33.95
CA ASN A 837 -0.20 6.09 -35.18
C ASN A 837 -1.72 6.31 -35.00
N MET A 838 -2.27 6.08 -33.80
CA MET A 838 -3.63 6.49 -33.43
C MET A 838 -3.66 7.69 -32.47
N GLY A 839 -2.51 8.25 -32.07
CA GLY A 839 -2.44 9.31 -31.06
C GLY A 839 -2.91 8.89 -29.65
N LEU A 840 -3.08 7.60 -29.36
CA LEU A 840 -3.58 7.06 -28.09
C LEU A 840 -2.49 7.03 -27.00
N TYR A 841 -1.80 8.16 -26.79
CA TYR A 841 -0.65 8.28 -25.89
C TYR A 841 -1.01 7.95 -24.44
N GLY A 842 -2.07 8.58 -23.92
CA GLY A 842 -2.55 8.46 -22.53
C GLY A 842 -3.26 7.14 -22.25
N GLU A 843 -4.03 6.63 -23.22
CA GLU A 843 -4.79 5.38 -23.14
C GLU A 843 -3.95 4.09 -23.00
N ARG A 844 -2.62 4.20 -23.17
CA ARG A 844 -1.65 3.11 -23.02
C ARG A 844 -1.99 1.85 -23.85
N VAL A 845 -2.42 2.02 -25.10
CA VAL A 845 -2.86 0.90 -25.96
C VAL A 845 -1.67 0.23 -26.68
N GLY A 846 -1.63 -1.11 -26.68
CA GLY A 846 -0.62 -1.93 -27.38
C GLY A 846 -0.76 -3.42 -27.11
N THR A 847 0.06 -4.22 -27.79
CA THR A 847 0.08 -5.69 -27.70
C THR A 847 1.51 -6.21 -27.63
N PHE A 848 1.67 -7.33 -26.92
CA PHE A 848 2.80 -8.23 -27.11
C PHE A 848 2.34 -9.46 -27.89
N SER A 849 3.11 -9.84 -28.90
CA SER A 849 2.91 -11.07 -29.67
C SER A 849 4.21 -11.85 -29.78
N ILE A 850 4.10 -13.17 -29.78
CA ILE A 850 5.20 -14.08 -30.10
C ILE A 850 4.69 -15.13 -31.11
N ILE A 851 5.49 -15.39 -32.12
CA ILE A 851 5.22 -16.39 -33.16
C ILE A 851 5.91 -17.69 -32.78
N CYS A 852 5.15 -18.78 -32.84
CA CYS A 852 5.51 -20.12 -32.39
C CYS A 852 5.53 -21.11 -33.57
N GLU A 853 5.92 -22.35 -33.31
CA GLU A 853 6.02 -23.38 -34.36
C GLU A 853 4.64 -23.96 -34.78
N ASN A 854 3.62 -23.90 -33.91
CA ASN A 854 2.27 -24.43 -34.15
C ASN A 854 1.22 -23.86 -33.17
N GLU A 855 -0.08 -24.13 -33.43
CA GLU A 855 -1.21 -23.72 -32.58
C GLU A 855 -1.12 -24.26 -31.14
N GLU A 856 -0.56 -25.46 -30.94
CA GLU A 856 -0.40 -26.06 -29.61
C GLU A 856 0.64 -25.30 -28.78
N GLU A 857 1.80 -24.99 -29.38
CA GLU A 857 2.81 -24.17 -28.75
C GLU A 857 2.33 -22.75 -28.48
N ALA A 858 1.65 -22.11 -29.44
CA ALA A 858 1.02 -20.81 -29.23
C ALA A 858 0.03 -20.85 -28.04
N SER A 859 -0.71 -21.94 -27.86
CA SER A 859 -1.61 -22.14 -26.72
C SER A 859 -0.86 -22.28 -25.38
N ARG A 860 0.25 -23.03 -25.34
CA ARG A 860 1.11 -23.15 -24.15
C ARG A 860 1.79 -21.82 -23.80
N VAL A 861 2.27 -21.08 -24.80
CA VAL A 861 2.90 -19.77 -24.60
C VAL A 861 1.87 -18.74 -24.13
N LEU A 862 0.67 -18.73 -24.70
CA LEU A 862 -0.41 -17.83 -24.29
C LEU A 862 -0.88 -18.07 -22.84
N SER A 863 -0.81 -19.30 -22.31
CA SER A 863 -1.11 -19.55 -20.89
C SER A 863 -0.03 -18.97 -19.97
N GLN A 864 1.25 -19.11 -20.31
CA GLN A 864 2.34 -18.48 -19.55
C GLN A 864 2.27 -16.94 -19.62
N LEU A 865 2.00 -16.35 -20.79
CA LEU A 865 1.83 -14.89 -20.91
C LEU A 865 0.70 -14.35 -20.01
N LYS A 866 -0.41 -15.09 -19.85
CA LYS A 866 -1.46 -14.74 -18.87
C LYS A 866 -0.95 -14.81 -17.42
N ILE A 867 -0.09 -15.78 -17.10
CA ILE A 867 0.54 -15.91 -15.77
C ILE A 867 1.49 -14.74 -15.47
N ILE A 868 2.19 -14.16 -16.46
CA ILE A 868 2.98 -12.91 -16.26
C ILE A 868 2.06 -11.69 -16.10
N VAL A 869 1.03 -11.56 -16.95
CA VAL A 869 0.17 -10.36 -16.96
C VAL A 869 -0.68 -10.23 -15.68
N ARG A 870 -1.10 -11.36 -15.08
CA ARG A 870 -1.96 -11.37 -13.89
C ARG A 870 -1.35 -10.68 -12.65
N PRO A 871 -0.10 -10.92 -12.22
CA PRO A 871 0.54 -10.17 -11.14
C PRO A 871 1.02 -8.77 -11.57
N MET A 872 1.38 -8.55 -12.84
CA MET A 872 1.84 -7.23 -13.29
C MET A 872 0.73 -6.17 -13.30
N ILE A 873 -0.46 -6.50 -13.82
CA ILE A 873 -1.55 -5.53 -14.06
C ILE A 873 -2.97 -6.10 -13.84
N SER A 874 -3.13 -7.32 -13.31
CA SER A 874 -4.40 -8.06 -13.26
C SER A 874 -4.98 -8.42 -14.64
N ASN A 875 -5.48 -7.42 -15.37
CA ASN A 875 -5.97 -7.48 -16.74
C ASN A 875 -5.90 -6.05 -17.35
N PRO A 876 -5.72 -5.92 -18.68
CA PRO A 876 -5.36 -4.63 -19.28
C PRO A 876 -6.57 -3.70 -19.54
N PRO A 877 -6.36 -2.37 -19.57
CA PRO A 877 -7.44 -1.37 -19.61
C PRO A 877 -8.27 -1.41 -20.91
N ILE A 878 -9.59 -1.27 -20.78
CA ILE A 878 -10.54 -1.53 -21.86
C ILE A 878 -10.79 -0.38 -22.83
N HIS A 879 -10.70 0.89 -22.41
CA HIS A 879 -11.26 2.03 -23.17
C HIS A 879 -10.56 2.27 -24.52
N GLY A 880 -9.29 2.67 -24.52
CA GLY A 880 -8.50 2.79 -25.74
C GLY A 880 -8.36 1.49 -26.56
N ALA A 881 -8.47 0.32 -25.94
CA ALA A 881 -8.48 -0.96 -26.65
C ALA A 881 -9.78 -1.19 -27.43
N ARG A 882 -10.94 -0.79 -26.88
CA ARG A 882 -12.22 -0.74 -27.61
C ARG A 882 -12.14 0.27 -28.76
N ILE A 883 -11.55 1.46 -28.54
CA ILE A 883 -11.33 2.47 -29.60
C ILE A 883 -10.50 1.89 -30.75
N ALA A 884 -9.33 1.30 -30.45
CA ALA A 884 -8.46 0.72 -31.47
C ALA A 884 -9.11 -0.48 -32.19
N ALA A 885 -9.83 -1.35 -31.47
CA ALA A 885 -10.59 -2.45 -32.08
C ALA A 885 -11.66 -1.94 -33.05
N LYS A 886 -12.42 -0.93 -32.63
CA LYS A 886 -13.47 -0.30 -33.45
C LYS A 886 -12.89 0.35 -34.70
N ILE A 887 -11.79 1.10 -34.61
CA ILE A 887 -11.10 1.68 -35.78
C ILE A 887 -10.56 0.61 -36.72
N LEU A 888 -10.00 -0.50 -36.22
CA LEU A 888 -9.40 -1.52 -37.07
C LEU A 888 -10.41 -2.50 -37.67
N GLY A 889 -11.55 -2.71 -37.03
CA GLY A 889 -12.63 -3.61 -37.46
C GLY A 889 -13.68 -2.95 -38.36
N ASP A 890 -13.91 -1.64 -38.23
CA ASP A 890 -14.86 -0.88 -39.03
C ASP A 890 -14.21 -0.35 -40.32
N PRO A 891 -14.70 -0.71 -41.53
CA PRO A 891 -14.08 -0.28 -42.78
C PRO A 891 -14.03 1.23 -43.00
N VAL A 892 -15.02 1.98 -42.50
CA VAL A 892 -15.12 3.44 -42.68
C VAL A 892 -14.14 4.14 -41.74
N LEU A 893 -14.13 3.75 -40.46
CA LEU A 893 -13.18 4.30 -39.49
C LEU A 893 -11.73 3.91 -39.81
N ARG A 894 -11.50 2.70 -40.35
CA ARG A 894 -10.19 2.27 -40.85
C ARG A 894 -9.72 3.12 -42.02
N ALA A 895 -10.60 3.42 -42.97
CA ALA A 895 -10.28 4.30 -44.10
C ALA A 895 -9.94 5.72 -43.64
N GLN A 896 -10.73 6.30 -42.73
CA GLN A 896 -10.44 7.62 -42.15
C GLN A 896 -9.13 7.62 -41.37
N TRP A 897 -8.85 6.58 -40.56
CA TRP A 897 -7.60 6.46 -39.81
C TRP A 897 -6.37 6.39 -40.72
N LEU A 898 -6.46 5.69 -41.86
CA LEU A 898 -5.38 5.64 -42.85
C LEU A 898 -5.12 7.01 -43.49
N VAL A 899 -6.16 7.84 -43.68
CA VAL A 899 -6.01 9.25 -44.09
C VAL A 899 -5.38 10.09 -42.96
N ASP A 900 -5.87 9.95 -41.73
CA ASP A 900 -5.38 10.69 -40.56
C ASP A 900 -3.88 10.45 -40.31
N VAL A 901 -3.45 9.18 -40.27
CA VAL A 901 -2.05 8.82 -39.97
C VAL A 901 -1.11 9.25 -41.09
N LYS A 902 -1.54 9.12 -42.36
CA LYS A 902 -0.80 9.61 -43.52
C LYS A 902 -0.69 11.14 -43.53
N GLY A 903 -1.73 11.85 -43.08
CA GLY A 903 -1.68 13.30 -42.88
C GLY A 903 -0.62 13.72 -41.86
N MET A 904 -0.51 13.00 -40.74
CA MET A 904 0.53 13.26 -39.73
C MET A 904 1.94 12.97 -40.27
N ALA A 905 2.14 11.86 -40.97
CA ALA A 905 3.42 11.49 -41.58
C ALA A 905 3.84 12.50 -42.67
N ASN A 906 2.92 12.87 -43.58
CA ASN A 906 3.17 13.88 -44.61
C ASN A 906 3.61 15.22 -44.00
N ARG A 907 2.97 15.69 -42.91
CA ARG A 907 3.38 16.93 -42.24
C ARG A 907 4.82 16.84 -41.74
N ILE A 908 5.19 15.73 -41.11
CA ILE A 908 6.56 15.50 -40.61
C ILE A 908 7.58 15.52 -41.76
N ILE A 909 7.27 14.91 -42.89
CA ILE A 909 8.13 14.93 -44.09
C ILE A 909 8.32 16.38 -44.58
N THR A 910 7.23 17.13 -44.77
CA THR A 910 7.30 18.55 -45.19
C THR A 910 8.10 19.43 -44.21
N MET A 911 8.03 19.17 -42.90
CA MET A 911 8.86 19.90 -41.92
C MET A 911 10.36 19.55 -42.02
N ARG A 912 10.73 18.36 -42.51
CA ARG A 912 12.14 18.00 -42.79
C ARG A 912 12.66 18.73 -44.03
N ASP A 913 11.88 18.70 -45.11
CA ASP A 913 12.21 19.36 -46.37
C ASP A 913 12.40 20.87 -46.16
N GLN A 914 11.41 21.53 -45.55
CA GLN A 914 11.45 22.97 -45.29
C GLN A 914 12.57 23.37 -44.32
N LEU A 915 12.89 22.55 -43.31
CA LEU A 915 14.00 22.84 -42.40
C LEU A 915 15.35 22.83 -43.16
N LYS A 916 15.56 21.84 -44.03
CA LYS A 916 16.74 21.76 -44.90
C LYS A 916 16.81 22.97 -45.86
N GLU A 917 15.72 23.32 -46.53
CA GLU A 917 15.67 24.48 -47.42
C GLU A 917 16.00 25.79 -46.69
N LEU A 918 15.45 25.99 -45.48
CA LEU A 918 15.67 27.20 -44.69
C LEU A 918 17.09 27.27 -44.13
N LEU A 919 17.71 26.13 -43.77
CA LEU A 919 19.13 26.08 -43.38
C LEU A 919 20.06 26.48 -44.52
N ILE A 920 19.77 26.04 -45.74
CA ILE A 920 20.50 26.45 -46.96
C ILE A 920 20.28 27.94 -47.23
N ARG A 921 19.02 28.42 -47.14
CA ARG A 921 18.66 29.84 -47.34
C ARG A 921 19.29 30.78 -46.31
N ALA A 922 19.49 30.31 -45.08
CA ALA A 922 20.20 31.05 -44.03
C ALA A 922 21.71 31.18 -44.27
N GLY A 923 22.28 30.43 -45.24
CA GLY A 923 23.69 30.49 -45.61
C GLY A 923 24.54 29.30 -45.14
N SER A 924 23.94 28.25 -44.56
CA SER A 924 24.68 27.11 -44.04
C SER A 924 25.44 26.34 -45.14
N GLN A 925 26.76 26.23 -44.98
CA GLN A 925 27.64 25.42 -45.84
C GLN A 925 27.75 23.95 -45.38
N ARG A 926 27.12 23.60 -44.25
CA ARG A 926 27.10 22.22 -43.72
C ARG A 926 26.09 21.38 -44.51
N ASN A 927 26.41 20.12 -44.78
CA ASN A 927 25.41 19.19 -45.33
C ASN A 927 24.33 18.85 -44.28
N TRP A 928 23.06 18.95 -44.70
CA TRP A 928 21.86 18.65 -43.93
C TRP A 928 20.94 17.61 -44.60
N ASP A 929 21.41 16.87 -45.62
CA ASP A 929 20.67 15.81 -46.32
C ASP A 929 20.06 14.78 -45.36
N HIS A 930 20.74 14.47 -44.25
CA HIS A 930 20.28 13.54 -43.23
C HIS A 930 18.98 13.98 -42.54
N ILE A 931 18.63 15.27 -42.53
CA ILE A 931 17.33 15.73 -42.02
C ILE A 931 16.18 15.15 -42.86
N VAL A 932 16.35 15.03 -44.17
CA VAL A 932 15.34 14.50 -45.11
C VAL A 932 15.45 12.98 -45.26
N ASN A 933 16.67 12.43 -45.25
CA ASN A 933 16.90 10.98 -45.37
C ASN A 933 16.47 10.20 -44.11
N GLN A 934 16.41 10.85 -42.94
CA GLN A 934 15.87 10.27 -41.71
C GLN A 934 14.33 10.29 -41.71
N ILE A 935 13.72 9.25 -41.17
CA ILE A 935 12.30 8.90 -41.28
C ILE A 935 11.58 9.10 -39.93
N GLY A 936 10.26 9.36 -39.98
CA GLY A 936 9.39 9.38 -38.80
C GLY A 936 9.68 10.55 -37.84
N MET A 937 9.46 10.32 -36.55
CA MET A 937 9.29 11.41 -35.56
C MET A 937 10.57 12.20 -35.21
N PHE A 938 11.73 11.54 -35.26
CA PHE A 938 12.98 12.07 -34.70
C PHE A 938 14.06 12.25 -35.75
N CYS A 939 14.92 13.24 -35.55
CA CYS A 939 16.12 13.48 -36.34
C CYS A 939 17.32 13.61 -35.41
N TYR A 940 18.37 12.83 -35.66
CA TYR A 940 19.70 13.07 -35.09
C TYR A 940 20.40 14.11 -35.96
N THR A 941 20.42 15.36 -35.49
CA THR A 941 20.93 16.52 -36.26
C THR A 941 22.45 16.52 -36.46
N GLY A 942 23.19 15.79 -35.60
CA GLY A 942 24.66 15.73 -35.64
C GLY A 942 25.34 17.04 -35.19
N ILE A 943 24.65 17.93 -34.48
CA ILE A 943 25.28 19.07 -33.80
C ILE A 943 25.90 18.62 -32.47
N SER A 944 26.92 19.33 -31.98
CA SER A 944 27.61 18.96 -30.74
C SER A 944 26.78 19.28 -29.48
N PRO A 945 27.07 18.65 -28.33
CA PRO A 945 26.47 19.01 -27.04
C PRO A 945 26.56 20.49 -26.70
N GLU A 946 27.66 21.15 -27.07
CA GLU A 946 27.92 22.58 -26.85
C GLU A 946 27.03 23.43 -27.78
N GLN A 947 26.75 22.96 -28.99
CA GLN A 947 25.81 23.60 -29.91
C GLN A 947 24.36 23.44 -29.43
N VAL A 948 24.01 22.31 -28.81
CA VAL A 948 22.73 22.14 -28.08
C VAL A 948 22.64 23.13 -26.90
N ASP A 949 23.69 23.19 -26.07
CA ASP A 949 23.72 24.11 -24.92
C ASP A 949 23.57 25.57 -25.36
N ARG A 950 24.14 25.96 -26.51
CA ARG A 950 23.93 27.27 -27.13
C ARG A 950 22.49 27.47 -27.63
N LEU A 951 21.89 26.50 -28.34
CA LEU A 951 20.48 26.59 -28.78
C LEU A 951 19.51 26.82 -27.61
N THR A 952 19.74 26.15 -26.48
CA THR A 952 18.91 26.34 -25.29
C THR A 952 19.16 27.69 -24.61
N LYS A 953 20.43 28.15 -24.48
CA LYS A 953 20.78 29.39 -23.77
C LYS A 953 20.57 30.68 -24.58
N GLU A 954 20.90 30.67 -25.86
CA GLU A 954 20.85 31.86 -26.74
C GLU A 954 19.49 32.01 -27.44
N PHE A 955 18.76 30.90 -27.67
CA PHE A 955 17.55 30.88 -28.51
C PHE A 955 16.31 30.28 -27.85
N SER A 956 16.38 29.78 -26.61
CA SER A 956 15.28 29.05 -25.95
C SER A 956 14.76 27.86 -26.75
N ILE A 957 15.64 27.16 -27.48
CA ILE A 957 15.30 25.95 -28.24
C ILE A 957 15.73 24.73 -27.43
N TYR A 958 14.75 23.92 -27.06
CA TYR A 958 14.88 22.81 -26.11
C TYR A 958 14.87 21.46 -26.83
N LEU A 959 16.01 20.79 -26.83
CA LEU A 959 16.26 19.48 -27.45
C LEU A 959 17.17 18.64 -26.55
N THR A 960 17.33 17.34 -26.81
CA THR A 960 18.24 16.53 -25.99
C THR A 960 19.71 16.72 -26.40
N ARG A 961 20.61 16.61 -25.42
CA ARG A 961 22.04 16.94 -25.54
C ARG A 961 22.86 16.00 -26.45
N ASP A 962 22.21 14.96 -26.99
CA ASP A 962 22.67 14.09 -28.06
C ASP A 962 22.37 14.64 -29.49
N GLY A 963 21.75 15.81 -29.59
CA GLY A 963 21.38 16.43 -30.86
C GLY A 963 20.08 15.89 -31.47
N ARG A 964 19.27 15.12 -30.73
CA ARG A 964 17.94 14.68 -31.20
C ARG A 964 16.94 15.83 -31.19
N ILE A 965 16.26 16.03 -32.32
CA ILE A 965 15.03 16.84 -32.39
C ILE A 965 13.81 15.96 -32.68
N SER A 966 12.68 16.32 -32.06
CA SER A 966 11.34 15.86 -32.41
C SER A 966 10.80 16.76 -33.51
N VAL A 967 10.82 16.26 -34.75
CA VAL A 967 10.34 16.99 -35.94
C VAL A 967 8.86 17.37 -35.79
N ALA A 968 8.08 16.59 -35.03
CA ALA A 968 6.70 16.89 -34.72
C ALA A 968 6.49 18.15 -33.85
N GLY A 969 7.54 18.68 -33.21
CA GLY A 969 7.51 19.98 -32.50
C GLY A 969 7.74 21.20 -33.42
N ILE A 970 8.12 20.97 -34.67
CA ILE A 970 8.29 22.01 -35.69
C ILE A 970 6.92 22.38 -36.27
N SER A 971 6.71 23.66 -36.57
CA SER A 971 5.53 24.20 -37.25
C SER A 971 5.88 25.38 -38.15
N SER A 972 4.94 25.78 -39.01
CA SER A 972 5.07 26.94 -39.91
C SER A 972 5.54 28.23 -39.21
N LYS A 973 5.25 28.36 -37.91
CA LYS A 973 5.55 29.53 -37.08
C LYS A 973 6.94 29.53 -36.44
N ASN A 974 7.59 28.37 -36.30
CA ASN A 974 8.87 28.25 -35.59
C ASN A 974 10.03 27.74 -36.45
N ILE A 975 9.75 27.19 -37.64
CA ILE A 975 10.74 26.53 -38.49
C ILE A 975 11.85 27.47 -39.01
N GLU A 976 11.51 28.71 -39.35
CA GLU A 976 12.49 29.72 -39.79
C GLU A 976 13.36 30.23 -38.64
N TYR A 977 12.79 30.41 -37.45
CA TYR A 977 13.55 30.74 -36.24
C TYR A 977 14.52 29.61 -35.86
N LEU A 978 14.04 28.35 -35.94
CA LEU A 978 14.84 27.15 -35.72
C LEU A 978 16.00 27.02 -36.73
N ALA A 979 15.74 27.23 -38.02
CA ALA A 979 16.78 27.16 -39.06
C ALA A 979 17.86 28.24 -38.86
N ASN A 980 17.46 29.48 -38.58
CA ASN A 980 18.39 30.58 -38.32
C ASN A 980 19.22 30.34 -37.05
N ALA A 981 18.61 29.86 -35.96
CA ALA A 981 19.30 29.51 -34.73
C ALA A 981 20.30 28.34 -34.93
N LEU A 982 19.87 27.27 -35.63
CA LEU A 982 20.74 26.14 -35.99
C LEU A 982 21.94 26.59 -36.83
N HIS A 983 21.76 27.45 -37.83
CA HIS A 983 22.88 28.02 -38.58
C HIS A 983 23.81 28.86 -37.68
N GLN A 984 23.24 29.73 -36.83
CA GLN A 984 23.97 30.62 -35.93
C GLN A 984 24.77 29.89 -34.82
N VAL A 985 24.45 28.63 -34.51
CA VAL A 985 25.28 27.77 -33.63
C VAL A 985 26.24 26.84 -34.38
N THR A 986 26.04 26.60 -35.69
CA THR A 986 26.86 25.67 -36.51
C THR A 986 27.82 26.34 -37.49
N LYS A 987 27.82 27.66 -37.58
CA LYS A 987 28.80 28.47 -38.31
C LYS A 987 30.14 28.63 -37.58
#